data_AF-A0A0F5L0Y7-F1
#
_entry.id   AF-A0A0F5L0Y7-F1
#
_cell.length_a   1.000
_cell.length_b   1.000
_cell.length_c   1.000
_cell.angle_alpha   90.00
_cell.angle_beta   90.00
_cell.angle_gamma   90.00
#
_symmetry.space_group_name_H-M   'P 1'
#
loop_
_entity.id
_entity.type
_entity.pdbx_description
1 polymer ?
#
loop_
_entity_poly.entity_id
_entity_poly.type
_entity_poly.pdbx_seq_one_letter_code
_entity_poly.pdbx_strand_id
1 'polypeptide(L)'
;MASSHPAFELVRDEKVAEINSQAQLFRHKKTGAEVLSLVNEDENKVFGITFKTPPEDSTGIAHILEHSVLCGSRKYPVKKPFVELLKGSMHTFLNAMTFPDKTAYPVASANLKDFYNLVDVYLDAVFFPLLTEDTFEQEGWHYELENAEAPLVYKGVVFNEMKGVFSSPDSVMHDQTQRALYPDTTYGKSSGGDPKDIPALTYEQFKRFHQKFYHPSNARVVFAGDDAPEKRLAILDEVFSQFEAAPVDAEVKLQPRWNAPRQVSGTYAGTVDPEKRRDGMVSVNWMLDPPEGRAETLSHGILSYLLAGNSAAPLRKKLTESGIGESMLGGGISTWLRQPMAGFGLKGIDPADAEKVEKLVLDTLAELAETGFSEEQREAALNTFEFHLREQNTGGQPRGMNYMFTALGAWLHGGDPLAPLTFEAALEDLKQKAGQGHFEREIRRLFLDNPHRVTSKIEADPEQGAREAKAEEDKLAAVRARMDDAAIKATEERTARLRALQEEVDRPEDLAKIPTLTLGDLDRDIRTVPTDESDLAGARLLHHDLPTLGILYLDLGFDLKVLSADLLPYLPLFGRALLQTGTSKEDFVSLTQRIGRTTGGISQHRSLATKLDDSGTAAWFFLSGKSVPAKFGEMLEIMSDVLLDARLDNRERIRQMALEEKAGFEARMIPAGNSIVDTRLKAGLTEASWVAEQSGGVSYLQFLRDLVKRIDTDWSSVEARFRQIRNTLFNRSRMVVNLTADGSLLADAKSSLGSFVSGLPQRDATEQDWGFAVAPKSEGLVIPAQVNYVGKGANLKALGYNASAASAVVLRFLNTTYLWDKVRVQGGAYGGSSRFDLSSGNFAFLSYRDPNLLKTLDVYDGAAKALRAGIGESDLTRSIIGVIGDADRPEFVDAKGYSAMWRILTGTTDDIRQQRRNEILGASNADFLALAEAIEAIRDKGHVVVLGGEAAIKAANDQRPGLMEISKVM
;
A
#
# COMPACT_ATOMS: atom_id res chain seq x y z
N MET A 1 -18.87 -18.22 27.17
CA MET A 1 -18.24 -19.41 27.77
C MET A 1 -16.90 -19.59 27.09
N ALA A 2 -15.86 -20.03 27.79
CA ALA A 2 -14.56 -20.30 27.15
C ALA A 2 -14.73 -21.37 26.07
N SER A 3 -14.14 -21.15 24.89
CA SER A 3 -14.19 -22.15 23.83
C SER A 3 -13.37 -23.38 24.24
N SER A 4 -13.85 -24.58 23.91
CA SER A 4 -13.20 -25.81 24.33
C SER A 4 -13.19 -26.85 23.21
N HIS A 5 -12.09 -27.57 23.09
CA HIS A 5 -11.93 -28.66 22.14
C HIS A 5 -11.09 -29.78 22.78
N PRO A 6 -11.47 -31.07 22.68
CA PRO A 6 -10.77 -32.16 23.38
C PRO A 6 -9.27 -32.26 23.07
N ALA A 7 -8.88 -31.93 21.84
CA ALA A 7 -7.48 -31.97 21.38
C ALA A 7 -6.62 -30.77 21.84
N PHE A 8 -7.23 -29.72 22.40
CA PHE A 8 -6.53 -28.51 22.82
C PHE A 8 -6.61 -28.31 24.34
N GLU A 9 -5.54 -27.78 24.90
CA GLU A 9 -5.48 -27.24 26.25
C GLU A 9 -5.60 -25.71 26.15
N LEU A 10 -6.53 -25.13 26.90
CA LEU A 10 -6.61 -23.68 27.07
C LEU A 10 -5.54 -23.25 28.09
N VAL A 11 -4.52 -22.54 27.61
CA VAL A 11 -3.38 -22.09 28.42
C VAL A 11 -3.70 -20.78 29.13
N ARG A 12 -4.38 -19.85 28.44
CA ARG A 12 -4.77 -18.55 28.99
C ARG A 12 -6.04 -18.03 28.31
N ASP A 13 -6.91 -17.38 29.08
CA ASP A 13 -8.14 -16.74 28.61
C ASP A 13 -8.28 -15.38 29.31
N GLU A 14 -8.01 -14.28 28.60
CA GLU A 14 -8.05 -12.94 29.18
C GLU A 14 -8.59 -11.89 28.21
N LYS A 15 -9.27 -10.88 28.75
CA LYS A 15 -9.77 -9.75 27.97
C LYS A 15 -8.65 -8.74 27.77
N VAL A 16 -8.33 -8.43 26.51
CA VAL A 16 -7.40 -7.37 26.12
C VAL A 16 -8.22 -6.18 25.64
N ALA A 17 -8.45 -5.22 26.55
CA ALA A 17 -9.34 -4.09 26.31
C ALA A 17 -8.84 -3.19 25.17
N GLU A 18 -7.53 -3.01 25.07
CA GLU A 18 -6.84 -2.16 24.08
C GLU A 18 -7.08 -2.57 22.62
N ILE A 19 -7.44 -3.82 22.37
CA ILE A 19 -7.81 -4.33 21.03
C ILE A 19 -9.25 -4.88 20.99
N ASN A 20 -10.06 -4.53 21.99
CA ASN A 20 -11.45 -5.00 22.17
C ASN A 20 -11.65 -6.50 21.89
N SER A 21 -10.76 -7.35 22.42
CA SER A 21 -10.76 -8.78 22.12
C SER A 21 -10.69 -9.64 23.38
N GLN A 22 -11.43 -10.74 23.40
CA GLN A 22 -11.16 -11.85 24.31
C GLN A 22 -10.05 -12.70 23.69
N ALA A 23 -8.88 -12.75 24.35
CA ALA A 23 -7.71 -13.46 23.85
C ALA A 23 -7.60 -14.84 24.53
N GLN A 24 -7.68 -15.89 23.72
CA GLN A 24 -7.57 -17.28 24.15
C GLN A 24 -6.33 -17.93 23.53
N LEU A 25 -5.36 -18.28 24.37
CA LEU A 25 -4.16 -19.01 23.96
C LEU A 25 -4.36 -20.50 24.21
N PHE A 26 -4.28 -21.30 23.15
CA PHE A 26 -4.40 -22.75 23.20
C PHE A 26 -3.08 -23.43 22.85
N ARG A 27 -2.92 -24.66 23.35
CA ARG A 27 -1.88 -25.59 22.95
C ARG A 27 -2.49 -26.90 22.50
N HIS A 28 -2.13 -27.37 21.31
CA HIS A 28 -2.53 -28.67 20.82
C HIS A 28 -1.82 -29.77 21.63
N LYS A 29 -2.58 -30.68 22.25
CA LYS A 29 -2.06 -31.67 23.20
C LYS A 29 -1.07 -32.65 22.58
N LYS A 30 -1.26 -32.99 21.30
CA LYS A 30 -0.45 -34.01 20.62
C LYS A 30 0.85 -33.46 20.03
N THR A 31 0.81 -32.25 19.46
CA THR A 31 1.96 -31.69 18.72
C THR A 31 2.66 -30.54 19.45
N GLY A 32 2.00 -29.94 20.44
CA GLY A 32 2.49 -28.72 21.11
C GLY A 32 2.28 -27.44 20.31
N ALA A 33 1.61 -27.49 19.15
CA ALA A 33 1.31 -26.30 18.34
C ALA A 33 0.52 -25.27 19.17
N GLU A 34 0.91 -24.00 19.09
CA GLU A 34 0.26 -22.93 19.86
C GLU A 34 -0.65 -22.09 18.95
N VAL A 35 -1.84 -21.77 19.46
CA VAL A 35 -2.91 -21.07 18.73
C VAL A 35 -3.40 -19.90 19.55
N LEU A 36 -3.29 -18.68 19.03
CA LEU A 36 -3.88 -17.50 19.61
C LEU A 36 -5.21 -17.19 18.90
N SER A 37 -6.32 -17.34 19.62
CA SER A 37 -7.67 -17.03 19.15
C SER A 37 -8.13 -15.72 19.78
N LEU A 38 -8.17 -14.65 18.99
CA LEU A 38 -8.73 -13.36 19.35
C LEU A 38 -10.21 -13.33 18.93
N VAL A 39 -11.12 -13.23 19.89
CA VAL A 39 -12.57 -13.18 19.65
C VAL A 39 -13.04 -11.74 19.86
N ASN A 40 -13.58 -11.14 18.81
CA ASN A 40 -14.08 -9.76 18.80
C ASN A 40 -15.22 -9.58 17.78
N GLU A 41 -15.70 -8.36 17.60
CA GLU A 41 -16.80 -8.03 16.66
C GLU A 41 -16.31 -7.58 15.28
N ASP A 42 -15.02 -7.77 14.96
CA ASP A 42 -14.51 -7.42 13.63
C ASP A 42 -14.98 -8.45 12.59
N GLU A 43 -15.85 -7.99 11.69
CA GLU A 43 -16.38 -8.80 10.59
C GLU A 43 -15.27 -9.30 9.65
N ASN A 44 -14.14 -8.59 9.57
CA ASN A 44 -13.03 -8.92 8.70
C ASN A 44 -12.10 -9.94 9.37
N LYS A 45 -12.52 -11.21 9.35
CA LYS A 45 -11.83 -12.32 9.99
C LYS A 45 -10.44 -12.52 9.38
N VAL A 46 -9.46 -12.78 10.22
CA VAL A 46 -8.07 -13.07 9.83
C VAL A 46 -7.67 -14.43 10.38
N PHE A 47 -7.01 -15.20 9.53
CA PHE A 47 -6.24 -16.38 9.91
C PHE A 47 -4.82 -16.17 9.44
N GLY A 48 -3.84 -16.59 10.24
CA GLY A 48 -2.49 -16.75 9.76
C GLY A 48 -1.76 -17.86 10.47
N ILE A 49 -0.99 -18.61 9.71
CA ILE A 49 -0.06 -19.61 10.20
C ILE A 49 1.36 -19.19 9.86
N THR A 50 2.24 -19.24 10.86
CA THR A 50 3.63 -18.82 10.73
C THR A 50 4.56 -19.94 11.18
N PHE A 51 5.61 -20.18 10.40
CA PHE A 51 6.68 -21.12 10.73
C PHE A 51 7.98 -20.36 10.92
N LYS A 52 8.78 -20.74 11.91
CA LYS A 52 10.17 -20.28 12.01
C LYS A 52 10.99 -20.99 10.94
N THR A 53 11.63 -20.23 10.06
CA THR A 53 12.34 -20.73 8.87
C THR A 53 13.69 -20.04 8.69
N PRO A 54 14.61 -20.11 9.68
CA PRO A 54 15.92 -19.48 9.55
C PRO A 54 16.76 -20.19 8.46
N PRO A 55 17.13 -19.52 7.35
CA PRO A 55 18.02 -20.09 6.35
C PRO A 55 19.46 -20.24 6.85
N GLU A 56 20.15 -21.28 6.38
CA GLU A 56 21.57 -21.53 6.69
C GLU A 56 22.52 -20.92 5.63
N ASP A 57 21.98 -20.55 4.46
CA ASP A 57 22.69 -19.98 3.32
C ASP A 57 21.80 -18.95 2.57
N SER A 58 22.32 -18.38 1.48
CA SER A 58 21.61 -17.38 0.66
C SER A 58 20.96 -17.99 -0.59
N THR A 59 20.66 -19.29 -0.58
CA THR A 59 20.02 -19.96 -1.73
C THR A 59 18.55 -19.55 -1.93
N GLY A 60 17.95 -18.83 -0.99
CA GLY A 60 16.54 -18.43 -1.05
C GLY A 60 15.57 -19.54 -0.71
N ILE A 61 16.02 -20.64 -0.09
CA ILE A 61 15.21 -21.85 0.16
C ILE A 61 13.88 -21.57 0.87
N ALA A 62 13.84 -20.63 1.83
CA ALA A 62 12.62 -20.25 2.52
C ALA A 62 11.60 -19.58 1.58
N HIS A 63 12.08 -18.68 0.73
CA HIS A 63 11.27 -17.95 -0.26
C HIS A 63 10.78 -18.85 -1.39
N ILE A 64 11.65 -19.71 -1.93
CA ILE A 64 11.29 -20.70 -2.94
C ILE A 64 10.22 -21.65 -2.40
N LEU A 65 10.34 -22.07 -1.14
CA LEU A 65 9.35 -22.93 -0.52
C LEU A 65 8.02 -22.20 -0.29
N GLU A 66 8.04 -20.93 0.06
CA GLU A 66 6.83 -20.12 0.21
C GLU A 66 5.99 -20.06 -1.06
N HIS A 67 6.64 -19.84 -2.21
CA HIS A 67 5.98 -19.96 -3.51
C HIS A 67 5.49 -21.40 -3.80
N SER A 68 6.34 -22.38 -3.53
CA SER A 68 6.11 -23.75 -3.96
C SER A 68 5.01 -24.48 -3.20
N VAL A 69 4.80 -24.18 -1.90
CA VAL A 69 3.70 -24.80 -1.14
C VAL A 69 2.33 -24.39 -1.68
N LEU A 70 2.26 -23.23 -2.34
CA LEU A 70 1.05 -22.71 -2.98
C LEU A 70 0.85 -23.24 -4.42
N CYS A 71 1.68 -24.19 -4.87
CA CYS A 71 1.62 -24.80 -6.20
C CYS A 71 1.05 -26.23 -6.17
N GLY A 72 -0.08 -26.39 -5.47
CA GLY A 72 -0.83 -27.64 -5.37
C GLY A 72 -0.53 -28.45 -4.11
N SER A 73 -1.57 -29.10 -3.60
CA SER A 73 -1.53 -29.85 -2.34
C SER A 73 -2.34 -31.15 -2.44
N ARG A 74 -2.33 -31.95 -1.37
CA ARG A 74 -3.01 -33.25 -1.30
C ARG A 74 -4.51 -33.17 -1.60
N LYS A 75 -5.23 -32.21 -1.01
CA LYS A 75 -6.66 -31.96 -1.28
C LYS A 75 -6.88 -31.21 -2.59
N TYR A 76 -5.94 -30.34 -2.95
CA TYR A 76 -6.07 -29.40 -4.08
C TYR A 76 -4.94 -29.60 -5.10
N PRO A 77 -4.96 -30.72 -5.87
CA PRO A 77 -3.87 -31.08 -6.78
C PRO A 77 -3.98 -30.34 -8.13
N VAL A 78 -4.14 -29.03 -8.09
CA VAL A 78 -4.08 -28.15 -9.26
C VAL A 78 -2.76 -27.39 -9.26
N LYS A 79 -2.36 -26.85 -10.40
CA LYS A 79 -1.05 -26.18 -10.54
C LYS A 79 -0.93 -24.92 -9.69
N LYS A 80 -2.00 -24.12 -9.56
CA LYS A 80 -1.99 -22.85 -8.80
C LYS A 80 -3.29 -22.61 -8.00
N PRO A 81 -3.54 -23.35 -6.90
CA PRO A 81 -4.73 -23.14 -6.05
C PRO A 81 -4.86 -21.69 -5.56
N PHE A 82 -3.74 -21.04 -5.20
CA PHE A 82 -3.71 -19.63 -4.80
C PHE A 82 -4.33 -18.69 -5.85
N VAL A 83 -4.05 -18.93 -7.14
CA VAL A 83 -4.59 -18.11 -8.23
C VAL A 83 -6.09 -18.34 -8.41
N GLU A 84 -6.56 -19.56 -8.22
CA GLU A 84 -7.99 -19.88 -8.29
C GLU A 84 -8.77 -19.25 -7.13
N LEU A 85 -8.17 -19.19 -5.93
CA LEU A 85 -8.71 -18.40 -4.83
C LEU A 85 -8.76 -16.91 -5.16
N LEU A 86 -7.69 -16.34 -5.71
CA LEU A 86 -7.64 -14.92 -6.09
C LEU A 86 -8.76 -14.55 -7.08
N LYS A 87 -9.10 -15.46 -8.00
CA LYS A 87 -10.18 -15.26 -8.99
C LYS A 87 -11.58 -15.42 -8.41
N GLY A 88 -11.78 -16.32 -7.45
CA GLY A 88 -13.12 -16.82 -7.06
C GLY A 88 -13.52 -16.62 -5.59
N SER A 89 -12.80 -15.79 -4.84
CA SER A 89 -13.07 -15.49 -3.42
C SER A 89 -13.45 -14.01 -3.20
N MET A 90 -13.99 -13.72 -2.02
CA MET A 90 -14.22 -12.36 -1.50
C MET A 90 -13.13 -11.95 -0.50
N HIS A 91 -11.90 -12.46 -0.69
CA HIS A 91 -10.79 -12.18 0.20
C HIS A 91 -10.58 -10.66 0.36
N THR A 92 -10.39 -10.24 1.60
CA THR A 92 -9.96 -8.87 1.93
C THR A 92 -8.43 -8.81 2.01
N PHE A 93 -7.80 -9.96 2.23
CA PHE A 93 -6.36 -10.18 2.12
C PHE A 93 -6.07 -11.63 1.73
N LEU A 94 -5.13 -11.83 0.80
CA LEU A 94 -4.66 -13.14 0.37
C LEU A 94 -3.20 -13.02 -0.06
N ASN A 95 -2.27 -13.49 0.78
CA ASN A 95 -0.85 -13.45 0.43
C ASN A 95 -0.04 -14.46 1.25
N ALA A 96 1.26 -14.51 1.00
CA ALA A 96 2.26 -15.14 1.85
C ALA A 96 3.50 -14.23 1.92
N MET A 97 4.31 -14.38 2.96
CA MET A 97 5.44 -13.49 3.23
C MET A 97 6.62 -14.27 3.81
N THR A 98 7.76 -14.15 3.15
CA THR A 98 9.05 -14.63 3.64
C THR A 98 9.82 -13.51 4.33
N PHE A 99 10.02 -13.63 5.64
CA PHE A 99 10.86 -12.74 6.44
C PHE A 99 12.27 -13.36 6.60
N PRO A 100 13.23 -12.65 7.23
CA PRO A 100 14.57 -13.19 7.44
C PRO A 100 14.65 -14.47 8.29
N ASP A 101 13.65 -14.75 9.13
CA ASP A 101 13.65 -15.89 10.06
C ASP A 101 12.33 -16.65 10.17
N LYS A 102 11.30 -16.26 9.41
CA LYS A 102 9.96 -16.82 9.48
C LYS A 102 9.25 -16.71 8.14
N THR A 103 8.31 -17.60 7.90
CA THR A 103 7.40 -17.55 6.75
C THR A 103 5.97 -17.55 7.26
N ALA A 104 5.17 -16.57 6.83
CA ALA A 104 3.80 -16.36 7.29
C ALA A 104 2.80 -16.44 6.14
N TYR A 105 1.67 -17.11 6.37
CA TYR A 105 0.62 -17.34 5.39
C TYR A 105 -0.73 -16.83 5.91
N PRO A 106 -1.01 -15.51 5.81
CA PRO A 106 -2.27 -14.95 6.26
C PRO A 106 -3.32 -14.83 5.15
N VAL A 107 -4.57 -15.04 5.54
CA VAL A 107 -5.77 -14.81 4.74
C VAL A 107 -6.79 -14.03 5.56
N ALA A 108 -7.62 -13.26 4.88
CA ALA A 108 -8.71 -12.56 5.52
C ALA A 108 -9.94 -12.49 4.61
N SER A 109 -11.13 -12.55 5.20
CA SER A 109 -12.39 -12.37 4.48
C SER A 109 -13.49 -11.91 5.44
N ALA A 110 -14.38 -11.06 4.94
CA ALA A 110 -15.60 -10.68 5.64
C ALA A 110 -16.68 -11.77 5.54
N ASN A 111 -16.65 -12.57 4.47
CA ASN A 111 -17.59 -13.67 4.26
C ASN A 111 -17.11 -14.91 5.01
N LEU A 112 -17.95 -15.47 5.88
CA LEU A 112 -17.58 -16.58 6.76
C LEU A 112 -17.24 -17.87 6.00
N LYS A 113 -17.99 -18.19 4.94
CA LYS A 113 -17.73 -19.40 4.13
C LYS A 113 -16.44 -19.24 3.36
N ASP A 114 -16.24 -18.07 2.77
CA ASP A 114 -15.01 -17.72 2.05
C ASP A 114 -13.79 -17.81 2.98
N PHE A 115 -13.89 -17.23 4.17
CA PHE A 115 -12.85 -17.31 5.19
C PHE A 115 -12.41 -18.75 5.45
N TYR A 116 -13.35 -19.67 5.70
CA TYR A 116 -13.01 -21.07 5.94
C TYR A 116 -12.51 -21.81 4.68
N ASN A 117 -12.99 -21.45 3.49
CA ASN A 117 -12.43 -21.96 2.23
C ASN A 117 -10.94 -21.60 2.10
N LEU A 118 -10.61 -20.32 2.35
CA LEU A 118 -9.23 -19.82 2.31
C LEU A 118 -8.35 -20.53 3.34
N VAL A 119 -8.85 -20.66 4.59
CA VAL A 119 -8.14 -21.35 5.69
C VAL A 119 -7.84 -22.80 5.33
N ASP A 120 -8.82 -23.56 4.79
CA ASP A 120 -8.61 -24.97 4.48
C ASP A 120 -7.61 -25.18 3.34
N VAL A 121 -7.67 -24.37 2.28
CA VAL A 121 -6.70 -24.41 1.18
C VAL A 121 -5.30 -24.07 1.68
N TYR A 122 -5.16 -23.03 2.51
CA TYR A 122 -3.86 -22.64 3.06
C TYR A 122 -3.28 -23.69 4.02
N LEU A 123 -4.11 -24.29 4.87
CA LEU A 123 -3.66 -25.35 5.78
C LEU A 123 -3.18 -26.59 5.01
N ASP A 124 -3.90 -27.03 3.98
CA ASP A 124 -3.48 -28.17 3.18
C ASP A 124 -2.23 -27.85 2.34
N ALA A 125 -2.12 -26.61 1.82
CA ALA A 125 -0.94 -26.13 1.12
C ALA A 125 0.32 -26.19 1.99
N VAL A 126 0.30 -25.62 3.20
CA VAL A 126 1.52 -25.55 4.02
C VAL A 126 1.94 -26.91 4.60
N PHE A 127 0.98 -27.80 4.93
CA PHE A 127 1.29 -29.08 5.58
C PHE A 127 1.40 -30.27 4.62
N PHE A 128 0.64 -30.27 3.53
CA PHE A 128 0.59 -31.38 2.57
C PHE A 128 0.80 -30.91 1.11
N PRO A 129 1.81 -30.07 0.82
CA PRO A 129 2.09 -29.63 -0.54
C PRO A 129 2.60 -30.78 -1.42
N LEU A 130 2.39 -30.69 -2.73
CA LEU A 130 2.89 -31.69 -3.68
C LEU A 130 4.42 -31.64 -3.83
N LEU A 131 5.00 -30.43 -3.81
CA LEU A 131 6.44 -30.16 -3.91
C LEU A 131 7.15 -31.02 -4.96
N THR A 132 6.60 -31.11 -6.16
CA THR A 132 7.23 -31.90 -7.24
C THR A 132 8.56 -31.26 -7.67
N GLU A 133 9.43 -32.04 -8.30
CA GLU A 133 10.67 -31.47 -8.85
C GLU A 133 10.40 -30.43 -9.93
N ASP A 134 9.33 -30.61 -10.72
CA ASP A 134 8.88 -29.62 -11.71
C ASP A 134 8.45 -28.30 -11.02
N THR A 135 7.78 -28.39 -9.86
CA THR A 135 7.44 -27.21 -9.03
C THR A 135 8.69 -26.49 -8.53
N PHE A 136 9.66 -27.25 -8.01
CA PHE A 136 10.93 -26.70 -7.53
C PHE A 136 11.70 -25.97 -8.65
N GLU A 137 11.76 -26.57 -9.83
CA GLU A 137 12.44 -25.98 -10.97
C GLU A 137 11.73 -24.72 -11.48
N GLN A 138 10.39 -24.74 -11.53
CA GLN A 138 9.60 -23.58 -11.95
C GLN A 138 9.74 -22.42 -10.96
N GLU A 139 9.47 -22.66 -9.68
CA GLU A 139 9.40 -21.60 -8.67
C GLU A 139 10.80 -21.17 -8.19
N GLY A 140 11.74 -22.12 -8.11
CA GLY A 140 13.12 -21.88 -7.68
C GLY A 140 14.03 -21.49 -8.83
N TRP A 141 14.68 -22.50 -9.41
CA TRP A 141 15.57 -22.33 -10.56
C TRP A 141 15.76 -23.62 -11.36
N HIS A 142 16.08 -23.50 -12.64
CA HIS A 142 16.51 -24.57 -13.54
C HIS A 142 17.39 -24.04 -14.67
N TYR A 143 18.05 -24.97 -15.37
CA TYR A 143 18.67 -24.69 -16.67
C TYR A 143 17.61 -24.79 -17.78
N GLU A 144 17.47 -23.73 -18.57
CA GLU A 144 16.67 -23.75 -19.79
C GLU A 144 17.58 -23.89 -21.02
N LEU A 145 17.21 -24.80 -21.92
CA LEU A 145 17.86 -25.00 -23.21
C LEU A 145 16.84 -25.20 -24.32
N GLU A 146 16.74 -24.25 -25.23
CA GLU A 146 15.72 -24.29 -26.30
C GLU A 146 15.99 -25.34 -27.37
N ASN A 147 17.27 -25.56 -27.67
CA ASN A 147 17.77 -26.55 -28.63
C ASN A 147 19.30 -26.69 -28.46
N ALA A 148 19.89 -27.67 -29.15
CA ALA A 148 21.30 -28.03 -28.95
C ALA A 148 22.28 -26.89 -29.30
N GLU A 149 21.90 -25.95 -30.15
CA GLU A 149 22.77 -24.84 -30.56
C GLU A 149 22.55 -23.58 -29.69
N ALA A 150 21.49 -23.55 -28.88
CA ALA A 150 21.17 -22.41 -28.03
C ALA A 150 22.10 -22.33 -26.79
N PRO A 151 22.39 -21.13 -26.28
CA PRO A 151 23.09 -20.97 -25.01
C PRO A 151 22.23 -21.50 -23.86
N LEU A 152 22.88 -22.13 -22.88
CA LEU A 152 22.24 -22.52 -21.62
C LEU A 152 21.94 -21.26 -20.79
N VAL A 153 20.74 -21.14 -20.22
CA VAL A 153 20.37 -19.99 -19.36
C VAL A 153 19.75 -20.45 -18.04
N TYR A 154 19.84 -19.62 -17.00
CA TYR A 154 19.07 -19.82 -15.77
C TYR A 154 17.65 -19.27 -15.91
N LYS A 155 16.67 -20.00 -15.39
CA LYS A 155 15.29 -19.51 -15.21
C LYS A 155 14.69 -20.01 -13.91
N GLY A 156 13.66 -19.31 -13.43
CA GLY A 156 12.87 -19.65 -12.25
C GLY A 156 12.14 -18.41 -11.73
N VAL A 157 11.00 -18.57 -11.05
CA VAL A 157 10.20 -17.44 -10.56
C VAL A 157 11.02 -16.61 -9.55
N VAL A 158 11.47 -17.23 -8.46
CA VAL A 158 12.24 -16.55 -7.41
C VAL A 158 13.61 -16.11 -7.92
N PHE A 159 14.27 -16.90 -8.77
CA PHE A 159 15.54 -16.48 -9.39
C PHE A 159 15.39 -15.13 -10.13
N ASN A 160 14.35 -15.00 -10.97
CA ASN A 160 14.11 -13.77 -11.74
C ASN A 160 13.62 -12.62 -10.84
N GLU A 161 12.77 -12.92 -9.86
CA GLU A 161 12.32 -11.93 -8.87
C GLU A 161 13.51 -11.33 -8.12
N MET A 162 14.40 -12.17 -7.60
CA MET A 162 15.56 -11.71 -6.84
C MET A 162 16.56 -10.96 -7.73
N LYS A 163 16.72 -11.30 -9.02
CA LYS A 163 17.47 -10.44 -9.97
C LYS A 163 16.84 -9.05 -10.07
N GLY A 164 15.51 -8.96 -10.06
CA GLY A 164 14.78 -7.71 -9.97
C GLY A 164 15.05 -6.96 -8.66
N VAL A 165 14.95 -7.63 -7.51
CA VAL A 165 15.22 -7.04 -6.18
C VAL A 165 16.65 -6.48 -6.09
N PHE A 166 17.66 -7.24 -6.51
CA PHE A 166 19.06 -6.82 -6.48
C PHE A 166 19.42 -5.77 -7.56
N SER A 167 18.49 -5.42 -8.45
CA SER A 167 18.64 -4.25 -9.34
C SER A 167 18.27 -2.93 -8.66
N SER A 168 17.59 -2.98 -7.51
CA SER A 168 17.23 -1.81 -6.71
C SER A 168 18.39 -1.41 -5.78
N PRO A 169 18.94 -0.19 -5.89
CA PRO A 169 20.02 0.26 -5.01
C PRO A 169 19.61 0.30 -3.52
N ASP A 170 18.35 0.65 -3.22
CA ASP A 170 17.81 0.63 -1.86
C ASP A 170 17.81 -0.81 -1.28
N SER A 171 17.52 -1.82 -2.10
CA SER A 171 17.52 -3.23 -1.70
C SER A 171 18.95 -3.76 -1.51
N VAL A 172 19.87 -3.41 -2.40
CA VAL A 172 21.31 -3.73 -2.26
C VAL A 172 21.87 -3.12 -0.98
N MET A 173 21.53 -1.87 -0.68
CA MET A 173 21.94 -1.18 0.54
C MET A 173 21.40 -1.87 1.79
N HIS A 174 20.13 -2.29 1.77
CA HIS A 174 19.50 -2.99 2.89
C HIS A 174 20.16 -4.36 3.14
N ASP A 175 20.33 -5.20 2.11
CA ASP A 175 20.98 -6.51 2.21
C ASP A 175 22.42 -6.37 2.73
N GLN A 176 23.24 -5.49 2.13
CA GLN A 176 24.61 -5.23 2.60
C GLN A 176 24.64 -4.85 4.08
N THR A 177 23.74 -3.96 4.50
CA THR A 177 23.70 -3.45 5.86
C THR A 177 23.27 -4.52 6.86
N GLN A 178 22.20 -5.28 6.55
CA GLN A 178 21.74 -6.35 7.42
C GLN A 178 22.81 -7.44 7.54
N ARG A 179 23.44 -7.86 6.44
CA ARG A 179 24.53 -8.84 6.46
C ARG A 179 25.72 -8.36 7.28
N ALA A 180 26.06 -7.08 7.16
CA ALA A 180 27.15 -6.50 7.92
C ALA A 180 26.86 -6.46 9.43
N LEU A 181 25.63 -6.12 9.84
CA LEU A 181 25.22 -6.05 11.25
C LEU A 181 25.06 -7.43 11.90
N TYR A 182 24.62 -8.45 11.17
CA TYR A 182 24.28 -9.75 11.75
C TYR A 182 25.05 -10.94 11.16
N PRO A 183 26.39 -10.87 11.03
CA PRO A 183 27.18 -11.85 10.27
C PRO A 183 27.17 -13.26 10.84
N ASP A 184 26.91 -13.43 12.14
CA ASP A 184 27.02 -14.70 12.87
C ASP A 184 25.65 -15.38 13.08
N THR A 185 24.59 -14.85 12.47
CA THR A 185 23.21 -15.36 12.59
C THR A 185 22.56 -15.57 11.23
N THR A 186 21.34 -16.10 11.21
CA THR A 186 20.53 -16.27 9.99
C THR A 186 20.32 -14.96 9.22
N TYR A 187 20.34 -13.82 9.91
CA TYR A 187 20.16 -12.49 9.30
C TYR A 187 21.37 -12.05 8.47
N GLY A 188 22.51 -12.73 8.62
CA GLY A 188 23.69 -12.61 7.77
C GLY A 188 23.52 -13.24 6.38
N LYS A 189 22.37 -13.87 6.10
CA LYS A 189 22.00 -14.50 4.83
C LYS A 189 20.84 -13.76 4.16
N SER A 190 20.68 -13.96 2.86
CA SER A 190 19.49 -13.51 2.13
C SER A 190 18.43 -14.62 2.14
N SER A 191 17.39 -14.47 2.95
CA SER A 191 16.27 -15.44 2.97
C SER A 191 15.46 -15.43 1.67
N GLY A 192 15.40 -14.29 0.98
CA GLY A 192 14.80 -14.15 -0.35
C GLY A 192 15.61 -14.86 -1.44
N GLY A 193 16.92 -14.98 -1.25
CA GLY A 193 17.87 -15.60 -2.17
C GLY A 193 18.78 -14.59 -2.87
N ASP A 194 20.07 -14.88 -2.89
CA ASP A 194 21.04 -14.16 -3.73
C ASP A 194 21.07 -14.85 -5.10
N PRO A 195 20.82 -14.16 -6.22
CA PRO A 195 20.85 -14.79 -7.55
C PRO A 195 22.16 -15.54 -7.85
N LYS A 196 23.27 -15.18 -7.19
CA LYS A 196 24.55 -15.88 -7.34
C LYS A 196 24.58 -17.23 -6.62
N ASP A 197 23.74 -17.43 -5.61
CA ASP A 197 23.69 -18.60 -4.73
C ASP A 197 22.43 -19.47 -4.96
N ILE A 198 21.33 -18.90 -5.47
CA ILE A 198 20.10 -19.64 -5.78
C ILE A 198 20.40 -20.92 -6.62
N PRO A 199 21.24 -20.87 -7.68
CA PRO A 199 21.57 -22.06 -8.46
C PRO A 199 22.35 -23.17 -7.74
N ALA A 200 22.72 -22.97 -6.47
CA ALA A 200 23.32 -24.02 -5.65
C ALA A 200 22.27 -24.87 -4.91
N LEU A 201 21.01 -24.43 -4.87
CA LEU A 201 19.94 -25.15 -4.18
C LEU A 201 19.59 -26.44 -4.91
N THR A 202 19.53 -27.55 -4.18
CA THR A 202 19.07 -28.84 -4.70
C THR A 202 17.64 -29.16 -4.27
N TYR A 203 16.92 -29.93 -5.08
CA TYR A 203 15.58 -30.41 -4.76
C TYR A 203 15.51 -31.19 -3.43
N GLU A 204 16.57 -31.93 -3.10
CA GLU A 204 16.64 -32.66 -1.83
C GLU A 204 16.82 -31.74 -0.61
N GLN A 205 17.60 -30.65 -0.72
CA GLN A 205 17.65 -29.64 0.33
C GLN A 205 16.29 -28.98 0.52
N PHE A 206 15.65 -28.60 -0.59
CA PHE A 206 14.32 -28.01 -0.62
C PHE A 206 13.27 -28.87 0.11
N LYS A 207 13.16 -30.16 -0.22
CA LYS A 207 12.24 -31.09 0.49
C LYS A 207 12.58 -31.24 1.97
N ARG A 208 13.85 -31.38 2.32
CA ARG A 208 14.28 -31.51 3.72
C ARG A 208 13.95 -30.27 4.55
N PHE A 209 14.06 -29.09 3.95
CA PHE A 209 13.72 -27.84 4.62
C PHE A 209 12.23 -27.78 4.97
N HIS A 210 11.35 -28.18 4.05
CA HIS A 210 9.91 -28.35 4.35
C HIS A 210 9.68 -29.34 5.48
N GLN A 211 10.21 -30.56 5.35
CA GLN A 211 10.06 -31.61 6.36
C GLN A 211 10.53 -31.19 7.77
N LYS A 212 11.60 -30.38 7.84
CA LYS A 212 12.14 -29.87 9.10
C LYS A 212 11.27 -28.75 9.70
N PHE A 213 10.92 -27.73 8.91
CA PHE A 213 10.37 -26.49 9.45
C PHE A 213 8.84 -26.36 9.34
N TYR A 214 8.19 -27.06 8.40
CA TYR A 214 6.73 -27.00 8.17
C TYR A 214 5.99 -28.08 8.97
N HIS A 215 6.25 -28.09 10.28
CA HIS A 215 5.69 -29.05 11.22
C HIS A 215 4.83 -28.33 12.27
N PRO A 216 3.68 -28.88 12.73
CA PRO A 216 2.83 -28.19 13.71
C PRO A 216 3.55 -27.78 15.01
N SER A 217 4.53 -28.55 15.47
CA SER A 217 5.35 -28.20 16.65
C SER A 217 6.16 -26.90 16.48
N ASN A 218 6.42 -26.47 15.24
CA ASN A 218 7.09 -25.20 14.91
C ASN A 218 6.11 -24.10 14.46
N ALA A 219 4.82 -24.42 14.33
CA ALA A 219 3.82 -23.48 13.87
C ALA A 219 3.36 -22.55 15.00
N ARG A 220 3.00 -21.32 14.62
CA ARG A 220 2.23 -20.36 15.42
C ARG A 220 1.02 -19.95 14.62
N VAL A 221 -0.17 -20.14 15.18
CA VAL A 221 -1.43 -19.84 14.51
C VAL A 221 -2.12 -18.68 15.21
N VAL A 222 -2.63 -17.73 14.44
CA VAL A 222 -3.49 -16.65 14.92
C VAL A 222 -4.83 -16.70 14.18
N PHE A 223 -5.91 -16.60 14.93
CA PHE A 223 -7.24 -16.25 14.44
C PHE A 223 -7.70 -14.95 15.09
N ALA A 224 -8.35 -14.09 14.32
CA ALA A 224 -8.97 -12.86 14.84
C ALA A 224 -10.29 -12.58 14.10
N GLY A 225 -11.36 -12.27 14.83
CA GLY A 225 -12.66 -11.92 14.25
C GLY A 225 -13.85 -12.42 15.07
N ASP A 226 -15.03 -12.29 14.47
CA ASP A 226 -16.36 -12.64 14.99
C ASP A 226 -16.82 -14.08 14.67
N ASP A 227 -15.99 -14.91 14.01
CA ASP A 227 -16.32 -16.30 13.73
C ASP A 227 -16.28 -17.19 15.00
N ALA A 228 -16.98 -18.33 14.95
CA ALA A 228 -17.14 -19.21 16.09
C ALA A 228 -15.79 -19.85 16.53
N PRO A 229 -15.30 -19.58 17.75
CA PRO A 229 -13.96 -20.01 18.16
C PRO A 229 -13.77 -21.52 18.21
N GLU A 230 -14.81 -22.29 18.52
CA GLU A 230 -14.76 -23.76 18.51
C GLU A 230 -14.51 -24.32 17.11
N LYS A 231 -15.01 -23.65 16.07
CA LYS A 231 -14.81 -24.07 14.67
C LYS A 231 -13.35 -23.89 14.25
N ARG A 232 -12.67 -22.86 14.74
CA ARG A 232 -11.22 -22.63 14.53
C ARG A 232 -10.41 -23.83 15.00
N LEU A 233 -10.67 -24.30 16.22
CA LEU A 233 -9.97 -25.44 16.83
C LEU A 233 -10.28 -26.75 16.09
N ALA A 234 -11.53 -26.98 15.68
CA ALA A 234 -11.90 -28.16 14.92
C ALA A 234 -11.16 -28.24 13.57
N ILE A 235 -11.10 -27.12 12.82
CA ILE A 235 -10.36 -27.05 11.55
C ILE A 235 -8.88 -27.37 11.74
N LEU A 236 -8.25 -26.84 12.80
CA LEU A 236 -6.85 -27.13 13.08
C LEU A 236 -6.61 -28.59 13.50
N ASP A 237 -7.51 -29.19 14.28
CA ASP A 237 -7.37 -30.58 14.73
C ASP A 237 -7.42 -31.58 13.57
N GLU A 238 -8.24 -31.33 12.54
CA GLU A 238 -8.27 -32.16 11.31
C GLU A 238 -6.88 -32.31 10.67
N VAL A 239 -6.02 -31.31 10.83
CA VAL A 239 -4.64 -31.33 10.35
C VAL A 239 -3.67 -31.80 11.42
N PHE A 240 -3.68 -31.17 12.60
CA PHE A 240 -2.68 -31.40 13.65
C PHE A 240 -2.73 -32.81 14.24
N SER A 241 -3.91 -33.45 14.26
CA SER A 241 -4.05 -34.84 14.74
C SER A 241 -3.28 -35.86 13.88
N GLN A 242 -2.96 -35.51 12.63
CA GLN A 242 -2.19 -36.35 11.71
C GLN A 242 -0.67 -36.38 12.01
N PHE A 243 -0.20 -35.52 12.92
CA PHE A 243 1.22 -35.40 13.28
C PHE A 243 1.46 -35.87 14.72
N GLU A 244 2.69 -36.29 15.00
CA GLU A 244 3.21 -36.48 16.36
C GLU A 244 4.06 -35.27 16.76
N ALA A 245 4.28 -35.03 18.04
CA ALA A 245 5.23 -33.99 18.46
C ALA A 245 6.65 -34.29 17.93
N ALA A 246 7.33 -33.28 17.41
CA ALA A 246 8.71 -33.38 16.95
C ALA A 246 9.55 -32.20 17.44
N PRO A 247 10.82 -32.41 17.86
CA PRO A 247 11.73 -31.32 18.12
C PRO A 247 12.11 -30.63 16.80
N VAL A 248 11.90 -29.32 16.72
CA VAL A 248 12.30 -28.51 15.56
C VAL A 248 13.31 -27.46 16.01
N ASP A 249 14.57 -27.63 15.61
CA ASP A 249 15.61 -26.64 15.85
C ASP A 249 15.48 -25.48 14.86
N ALA A 250 14.75 -24.45 15.29
CA ALA A 250 14.54 -23.20 14.58
C ALA A 250 14.92 -21.98 15.43
N GLU A 251 15.79 -22.14 16.44
CA GLU A 251 16.17 -21.01 17.29
C GLU A 251 17.05 -20.02 16.54
N VAL A 252 16.63 -18.75 16.51
CA VAL A 252 17.44 -17.64 15.96
C VAL A 252 18.34 -17.09 17.05
N LYS A 253 19.62 -17.44 17.06
CA LYS A 253 20.56 -16.95 18.09
C LYS A 253 20.74 -15.43 18.04
N LEU A 254 21.16 -14.86 19.18
CA LEU A 254 21.56 -13.45 19.24
C LEU A 254 22.92 -13.25 18.59
N GLN A 255 23.07 -12.17 17.83
CA GLN A 255 24.33 -11.68 17.28
C GLN A 255 25.22 -11.18 18.43
N PRO A 256 26.47 -11.70 18.54
CA PRO A 256 27.42 -11.18 19.51
C PRO A 256 27.73 -9.69 19.30
N ARG A 257 27.80 -8.94 20.41
CA ARG A 257 28.17 -7.52 20.42
C ARG A 257 29.64 -7.35 20.01
N TRP A 258 29.93 -6.29 19.25
CA TRP A 258 31.32 -5.93 18.90
C TRP A 258 31.88 -4.94 19.92
N ASN A 259 33.19 -4.72 19.86
CA ASN A 259 33.90 -3.73 20.69
C ASN A 259 34.30 -2.45 19.94
N ALA A 260 34.06 -2.38 18.62
CA ALA A 260 34.34 -1.21 17.80
C ALA A 260 33.40 -1.14 16.58
N PRO A 261 33.07 0.08 16.09
CA PRO A 261 32.33 0.27 14.84
C PRO A 261 33.06 -0.30 13.63
N ARG A 262 32.30 -0.59 12.57
CA ARG A 262 32.80 -1.08 11.28
C ARG A 262 32.28 -0.22 10.14
N GLN A 263 32.93 -0.35 8.99
CA GLN A 263 32.48 0.25 7.73
C GLN A 263 32.41 -0.82 6.65
N VAL A 264 31.42 -0.70 5.76
CA VAL A 264 31.27 -1.55 4.59
C VAL A 264 30.98 -0.68 3.37
N SER A 265 31.61 -1.00 2.25
CA SER A 265 31.41 -0.32 0.97
C SER A 265 31.10 -1.35 -0.10
N GLY A 266 30.19 -0.99 -1.00
CA GLY A 266 29.82 -1.79 -2.15
C GLY A 266 29.41 -0.92 -3.34
N THR A 267 28.93 -1.57 -4.38
CA THR A 267 28.46 -0.91 -5.60
C THR A 267 27.10 -1.46 -6.00
N TYR A 268 26.37 -0.71 -6.80
CA TYR A 268 25.18 -1.20 -7.49
C TYR A 268 25.27 -0.88 -8.99
N ALA A 269 24.60 -1.68 -9.82
CA ALA A 269 24.50 -1.41 -11.24
C ALA A 269 23.67 -0.14 -11.47
N GLY A 270 24.30 0.91 -12.00
CA GLY A 270 23.66 2.21 -12.16
C GLY A 270 24.47 3.14 -13.05
N THR A 271 23.89 4.28 -13.41
CA THR A 271 24.57 5.29 -14.21
C THR A 271 25.25 6.34 -13.33
N VAL A 272 26.39 6.86 -13.77
CA VAL A 272 27.06 7.98 -13.13
C VAL A 272 26.86 9.22 -14.00
N ASP A 273 26.32 10.29 -13.41
CA ASP A 273 26.28 11.60 -14.03
C ASP A 273 27.65 12.28 -13.83
N PRO A 274 28.40 12.58 -14.92
CA PRO A 274 29.73 13.17 -14.82
C PRO A 274 29.70 14.64 -14.38
N GLU A 275 28.58 15.35 -14.53
CA GLU A 275 28.44 16.76 -14.13
C GLU A 275 27.94 16.90 -12.69
N LYS A 276 27.14 15.94 -12.21
CA LYS A 276 26.55 15.96 -10.87
C LYS A 276 26.57 14.57 -10.24
N ARG A 277 27.69 14.18 -9.61
CA ARG A 277 27.85 12.94 -8.83
C ARG A 277 26.81 12.87 -7.70
N ARG A 278 25.68 12.22 -7.97
CA ARG A 278 24.54 11.99 -7.05
C ARG A 278 24.16 10.51 -7.02
N ASP A 279 25.13 9.67 -7.32
CA ASP A 279 25.00 8.22 -7.44
C ASP A 279 25.24 7.48 -6.12
N GLY A 280 25.65 8.17 -5.05
CA GLY A 280 25.97 7.55 -3.77
C GLY A 280 24.79 7.41 -2.80
N MET A 281 24.90 6.41 -1.93
CA MET A 281 24.07 6.26 -0.73
C MET A 281 24.95 5.93 0.47
N VAL A 282 24.59 6.48 1.64
CA VAL A 282 25.27 6.18 2.91
C VAL A 282 24.25 6.12 4.04
N SER A 283 24.44 5.16 4.95
CA SER A 283 23.70 5.11 6.21
C SER A 283 24.58 4.66 7.36
N VAL A 284 24.30 5.19 8.54
CA VAL A 284 24.89 4.77 9.81
C VAL A 284 23.86 3.90 10.53
N ASN A 285 24.23 2.70 10.91
CA ASN A 285 23.30 1.67 11.34
C ASN A 285 23.79 0.96 12.61
N TRP A 286 22.85 0.52 13.44
CA TRP A 286 23.14 -0.15 14.72
C TRP A 286 22.31 -1.41 14.87
N MET A 287 22.91 -2.42 15.50
CA MET A 287 22.19 -3.54 16.09
C MET A 287 21.88 -3.18 17.55
N LEU A 288 20.62 -3.33 17.94
CA LEU A 288 20.13 -3.06 19.29
C LEU A 288 19.85 -4.37 20.02
N ASP A 289 19.91 -4.34 21.35
CA ASP A 289 19.50 -5.49 22.15
C ASP A 289 17.98 -5.71 22.02
N PRO A 290 17.49 -6.95 22.19
CA PRO A 290 16.06 -7.19 22.25
C PRO A 290 15.47 -6.38 23.42
N PRO A 291 14.34 -5.68 23.23
CA PRO A 291 13.74 -4.90 24.30
C PRO A 291 13.29 -5.82 25.44
N GLU A 292 13.51 -5.40 26.69
CA GLU A 292 13.18 -6.15 27.92
C GLU A 292 11.66 -6.30 28.12
N GLY A 293 10.85 -5.47 27.45
CA GLY A 293 9.40 -5.56 27.50
C GLY A 293 8.67 -4.50 26.67
N ARG A 294 7.37 -4.37 26.94
CA ARG A 294 6.48 -3.50 26.16
C ARG A 294 6.83 -2.02 26.28
N ALA A 295 7.18 -1.54 27.48
CA ALA A 295 7.58 -0.15 27.68
C ALA A 295 8.83 0.22 26.88
N GLU A 296 9.86 -0.62 26.86
CA GLU A 296 11.06 -0.36 26.04
C GLU A 296 10.75 -0.43 24.53
N THR A 297 9.88 -1.36 24.11
CA THR A 297 9.44 -1.44 22.71
C THR A 297 8.72 -0.16 22.27
N LEU A 298 7.79 0.36 23.08
CA LEU A 298 7.10 1.62 22.81
C LEU A 298 8.06 2.81 22.86
N SER A 299 9.04 2.80 23.79
CA SER A 299 10.11 3.80 23.89
C SER A 299 10.89 3.91 22.58
N HIS A 300 11.30 2.77 22.00
CA HIS A 300 12.00 2.75 20.72
C HIS A 300 11.15 3.34 19.58
N GLY A 301 9.85 3.01 19.53
CA GLY A 301 8.92 3.57 18.55
C GLY A 301 8.77 5.10 18.66
N ILE A 302 8.59 5.61 19.88
CA ILE A 302 8.48 7.05 20.14
C ILE A 302 9.80 7.76 19.86
N LEU A 303 10.94 7.19 20.25
CA LEU A 303 12.26 7.75 19.96
C LEU A 303 12.52 7.80 18.45
N SER A 304 12.18 6.75 17.72
CA SER A 304 12.25 6.72 16.25
C SER A 304 11.43 7.86 15.64
N TYR A 305 10.23 8.11 16.16
CA TYR A 305 9.38 9.22 15.72
C TYR A 305 9.99 10.60 16.06
N LEU A 306 10.52 10.77 17.27
CA LEU A 306 11.18 12.00 17.72
C LEU A 306 12.41 12.35 16.90
N LEU A 307 13.20 11.36 16.49
CA LEU A 307 14.41 11.57 15.69
C LEU A 307 14.08 11.91 14.23
N ALA A 308 13.22 11.13 13.59
CA ALA A 308 13.04 11.20 12.13
C ALA A 308 11.60 10.96 11.60
N GLY A 309 10.61 10.74 12.47
CA GLY A 309 9.25 10.34 12.07
C GLY A 309 8.45 11.38 11.31
N ASN A 310 8.78 12.67 11.45
CA ASN A 310 8.10 13.76 10.76
C ASN A 310 9.11 14.82 10.26
N SER A 311 8.68 15.72 9.36
CA SER A 311 9.58 16.70 8.73
C SER A 311 10.18 17.72 9.70
N ALA A 312 9.59 17.91 10.88
CA ALA A 312 10.10 18.80 11.93
C ALA A 312 11.01 18.06 12.93
N ALA A 313 11.13 16.73 12.84
CA ALA A 313 11.97 15.93 13.71
C ALA A 313 13.46 16.32 13.51
N PRO A 314 14.25 16.58 14.57
CA PRO A 314 15.52 17.28 14.45
C PRO A 314 16.55 16.59 13.54
N LEU A 315 16.68 15.26 13.61
CA LEU A 315 17.65 14.53 12.79
C LEU A 315 17.23 14.53 11.32
N ARG A 316 15.95 14.25 11.02
CA ARG A 316 15.43 14.34 9.65
C ARG A 316 15.57 15.74 9.08
N LYS A 317 15.25 16.77 9.87
CA LYS A 317 15.37 18.17 9.46
C LYS A 317 16.81 18.51 9.08
N LYS A 318 17.78 18.24 9.96
CA LYS A 318 19.20 18.51 9.69
C LYS A 318 19.73 17.74 8.47
N LEU A 319 19.37 16.47 8.31
CA LEU A 319 19.76 15.68 7.13
C LEU A 319 19.19 16.29 5.85
N THR A 320 17.92 16.66 5.84
CA THR A 320 17.22 17.22 4.67
C THR A 320 17.74 18.61 4.32
N GLU A 321 17.96 19.48 5.31
CA GLU A 321 18.42 20.86 5.11
C GLU A 321 19.92 20.96 4.82
N SER A 322 20.69 19.88 5.03
CA SER A 322 22.14 19.86 4.78
C SER A 322 22.55 20.08 3.32
N GLY A 323 21.68 19.73 2.37
CA GLY A 323 22.00 19.72 0.93
C GLY A 323 23.00 18.65 0.48
N ILE A 324 23.45 17.78 1.40
CA ILE A 324 24.43 16.72 1.11
C ILE A 324 23.81 15.64 0.21
N GLY A 325 22.53 15.31 0.43
CA GLY A 325 21.79 14.29 -0.31
C GLY A 325 20.43 14.78 -0.80
N GLU A 326 19.76 13.95 -1.59
CA GLU A 326 18.44 14.27 -2.19
C GLU A 326 17.28 13.75 -1.34
N SER A 327 17.46 12.64 -0.62
CA SER A 327 16.43 12.04 0.23
C SER A 327 17.06 11.30 1.41
N MET A 328 16.32 11.16 2.51
CA MET A 328 16.70 10.24 3.57
C MET A 328 16.72 8.79 3.09
N LEU A 329 17.60 8.02 3.71
CA LEU A 329 17.72 6.58 3.66
C LEU A 329 17.64 6.03 5.09
N GLY A 330 16.92 4.93 5.31
CA GLY A 330 16.55 4.51 6.67
C GLY A 330 15.54 5.49 7.30
N GLY A 331 15.70 5.80 8.58
CA GLY A 331 14.89 6.81 9.27
C GLY A 331 14.23 6.32 10.57
N GLY A 332 14.76 5.28 11.20
CA GLY A 332 14.16 4.79 12.43
C GLY A 332 14.73 3.50 13.00
N ILE A 333 14.01 2.97 13.98
CA ILE A 333 14.27 1.70 14.66
C ILE A 333 13.27 0.66 14.13
N SER A 334 13.79 -0.40 13.53
CA SER A 334 13.02 -1.53 12.99
C SER A 334 13.03 -2.71 13.95
N THR A 335 11.85 -3.16 14.36
CA THR A 335 11.65 -4.23 15.36
C THR A 335 11.24 -5.57 14.73
N TRP A 336 11.44 -5.75 13.42
CA TRP A 336 11.04 -6.96 12.69
C TRP A 336 11.95 -8.19 12.93
N LEU A 337 13.15 -7.96 13.47
CA LEU A 337 14.16 -8.98 13.80
C LEU A 337 14.23 -9.21 15.32
N ARG A 338 14.75 -10.38 15.74
CA ARG A 338 14.98 -10.69 17.17
C ARG A 338 15.79 -9.61 17.89
N GLN A 339 16.82 -9.07 17.24
CA GLN A 339 17.57 -7.89 17.67
C GLN A 339 17.23 -6.73 16.73
N PRO A 340 16.62 -5.64 17.21
CA PRO A 340 16.20 -4.53 16.36
C PRO A 340 17.37 -3.89 15.61
N MET A 341 17.10 -3.42 14.40
CA MET A 341 18.06 -2.65 13.60
C MET A 341 17.63 -1.20 13.55
N ALA A 342 18.55 -0.27 13.78
CA ALA A 342 18.32 1.15 13.56
C ALA A 342 19.23 1.69 12.46
N GLY A 343 18.77 2.68 11.69
CA GLY A 343 19.59 3.28 10.63
C GLY A 343 19.13 4.66 10.20
N PHE A 344 20.09 5.55 9.93
CA PHE A 344 19.87 6.91 9.44
C PHE A 344 20.91 7.28 8.37
N GLY A 345 20.48 7.92 7.28
CA GLY A 345 21.35 8.19 6.17
C GLY A 345 20.71 9.04 5.07
N LEU A 346 21.44 9.18 3.96
CA LEU A 346 21.01 9.92 2.77
C LEU A 346 21.29 9.11 1.50
N LYS A 347 20.43 9.28 0.51
CA LYS A 347 20.63 8.85 -0.87
C LYS A 347 20.65 10.04 -1.81
N GLY A 348 21.25 9.86 -2.99
CA GLY A 348 21.51 10.96 -3.91
C GLY A 348 22.65 11.84 -3.40
N ILE A 349 23.69 11.24 -2.81
CA ILE A 349 24.88 11.97 -2.34
C ILE A 349 26.00 11.88 -3.38
N ASP A 350 26.95 12.82 -3.31
CA ASP A 350 28.27 12.56 -3.87
C ASP A 350 28.94 11.49 -3.01
N PRO A 351 29.41 10.36 -3.57
CA PRO A 351 30.08 9.33 -2.78
C PRO A 351 31.32 9.81 -2.00
N ALA A 352 31.92 10.94 -2.36
CA ALA A 352 33.01 11.58 -1.62
C ALA A 352 32.53 12.28 -0.32
N ASP A 353 31.23 12.58 -0.22
CA ASP A 353 30.62 13.25 0.94
C ASP A 353 30.08 12.27 1.99
N ALA A 354 30.31 10.97 1.84
CA ALA A 354 29.80 9.93 2.74
C ALA A 354 30.18 10.18 4.23
N GLU A 355 31.42 10.59 4.49
CA GLU A 355 31.89 10.91 5.85
C GLU A 355 31.15 12.13 6.44
N LYS A 356 30.75 13.09 5.61
CA LYS A 356 29.98 14.26 6.06
C LYS A 356 28.61 13.84 6.58
N VAL A 357 27.99 12.83 5.95
CA VAL A 357 26.71 12.29 6.40
C VAL A 357 26.87 11.52 7.71
N GLU A 358 27.88 10.64 7.82
CA GLU A 358 28.15 9.94 9.09
C GLU A 358 28.35 10.93 10.23
N LYS A 359 29.20 11.93 10.01
CA LYS A 359 29.47 12.99 11.00
C LYS A 359 28.19 13.73 11.37
N LEU A 360 27.38 14.13 10.39
CA LEU A 360 26.12 14.84 10.64
C LEU A 360 25.14 14.02 11.48
N VAL A 361 25.01 12.72 11.22
CA VAL A 361 24.15 11.82 12.01
C VAL A 361 24.67 11.74 13.44
N LEU A 362 25.95 11.43 13.64
CA LEU A 362 26.53 11.25 14.97
C LEU A 362 26.54 12.54 15.80
N ASP A 363 26.93 13.66 15.19
CA ASP A 363 26.92 14.98 15.86
C ASP A 363 25.50 15.37 16.27
N THR A 364 24.52 15.11 15.42
CA THR A 364 23.12 15.43 15.74
C THR A 364 22.61 14.56 16.88
N LEU A 365 22.93 13.27 16.90
CA LEU A 365 22.57 12.39 18.02
C LEU A 365 23.28 12.82 19.31
N ALA A 366 24.56 13.21 19.24
CA ALA A 366 25.31 13.72 20.38
C ALA A 366 24.71 15.02 20.93
N GLU A 367 24.35 15.95 20.05
CA GLU A 367 23.67 17.19 20.44
C GLU A 367 22.33 16.89 21.13
N LEU A 368 21.49 16.02 20.55
CA LEU A 368 20.19 15.66 21.11
C LEU A 368 20.31 14.91 22.45
N ALA A 369 21.37 14.13 22.66
CA ALA A 369 21.63 13.50 23.95
C ALA A 369 21.96 14.51 25.06
N GLU A 370 22.58 15.65 24.71
CA GLU A 370 22.94 16.71 25.65
C GLU A 370 21.82 17.73 25.86
N THR A 371 21.20 18.20 24.77
CA THR A 371 20.20 19.29 24.80
C THR A 371 18.78 18.78 24.98
N GLY A 372 18.52 17.53 24.63
CA GLY A 372 17.21 16.92 24.67
C GLY A 372 16.24 17.44 23.62
N PHE A 373 14.98 17.04 23.79
CA PHE A 373 13.86 17.53 22.97
C PHE A 373 13.14 18.68 23.69
N SER A 374 12.42 19.52 22.95
CA SER A 374 11.50 20.46 23.58
C SER A 374 10.33 19.71 24.25
N GLU A 375 9.67 20.34 25.23
CA GLU A 375 8.51 19.75 25.89
C GLU A 375 7.38 19.48 24.88
N GLU A 376 7.14 20.43 23.98
CA GLU A 376 6.15 20.35 22.93
C GLU A 376 6.44 19.21 21.95
N GLN A 377 7.71 18.98 21.61
CA GLN A 377 8.11 17.85 20.76
C GLN A 377 7.82 16.51 21.42
N ARG A 378 8.13 16.37 22.72
CA ARG A 378 7.86 15.15 23.49
C ARG A 378 6.36 14.88 23.60
N GLU A 379 5.59 15.89 23.97
CA GLU A 379 4.14 15.76 24.10
C GLU A 379 3.48 15.44 22.76
N ALA A 380 3.90 16.07 21.66
CA ALA A 380 3.38 15.78 20.33
C ALA A 380 3.69 14.34 19.89
N ALA A 381 4.90 13.85 20.16
CA ALA A 381 5.29 12.48 19.84
C ALA A 381 4.47 11.46 20.66
N LEU A 382 4.35 11.68 21.98
CA LEU A 382 3.56 10.82 22.86
C LEU A 382 2.09 10.77 22.45
N ASN A 383 1.47 11.94 22.20
CA ASN A 383 0.07 12.01 21.78
C ASN A 383 -0.15 11.34 20.41
N THR A 384 0.71 11.62 19.43
CA THR A 384 0.59 11.00 18.09
C THR A 384 0.70 9.48 18.19
N PHE A 385 1.64 8.98 18.99
CA PHE A 385 1.86 7.55 19.15
C PHE A 385 0.72 6.88 19.91
N GLU A 386 0.23 7.49 20.99
CA GLU A 386 -0.97 7.07 21.72
C GLU A 386 -2.19 7.00 20.80
N PHE A 387 -2.39 8.05 19.99
CA PHE A 387 -3.51 8.13 19.07
C PHE A 387 -3.45 6.99 18.06
N HIS A 388 -2.30 6.71 17.44
CA HIS A 388 -2.15 5.60 16.50
C HIS A 388 -2.42 4.23 17.16
N LEU A 389 -1.98 4.03 18.41
CA LEU A 389 -2.22 2.79 19.15
C LEU A 389 -3.70 2.56 19.47
N ARG A 390 -4.45 3.64 19.75
CA ARG A 390 -5.89 3.58 20.01
C ARG A 390 -6.72 3.46 18.73
N GLU A 391 -6.35 4.23 17.71
CA GLU A 391 -7.09 4.29 16.45
C GLU A 391 -7.02 2.96 15.69
N GLN A 392 -5.84 2.33 15.68
CA GLN A 392 -5.61 1.05 14.98
C GLN A 392 -6.10 1.05 13.53
N ASN A 393 -6.06 2.23 12.88
CA ASN A 393 -6.45 2.39 11.49
C ASN A 393 -5.29 1.91 10.60
N THR A 394 -5.40 0.67 10.13
CA THR A 394 -4.41 0.01 9.27
C THR A 394 -4.68 0.23 7.77
N GLY A 395 -5.59 1.15 7.43
CA GLY A 395 -5.91 1.52 6.05
C GLY A 395 -6.47 0.36 5.24
N GLY A 396 -5.73 -0.14 4.25
CA GLY A 396 -6.17 -1.25 3.41
C GLY A 396 -5.93 -2.65 4.00
N GLN A 397 -5.18 -2.74 5.10
CA GLN A 397 -4.81 -4.02 5.73
C GLN A 397 -5.81 -4.41 6.83
N PRO A 398 -6.19 -5.70 6.96
CA PRO A 398 -7.04 -6.17 8.06
C PRO A 398 -6.38 -5.96 9.44
N ARG A 399 -7.14 -5.48 10.44
CA ARG A 399 -6.65 -5.28 11.82
C ARG A 399 -6.09 -6.55 12.45
N GLY A 400 -6.75 -7.69 12.24
CA GLY A 400 -6.28 -8.98 12.74
C GLY A 400 -4.86 -9.36 12.31
N MET A 401 -4.40 -8.89 11.14
CA MET A 401 -3.03 -9.10 10.70
C MET A 401 -2.04 -8.26 11.49
N ASN A 402 -2.39 -7.03 11.86
CA ASN A 402 -1.56 -6.20 12.71
C ASN A 402 -1.39 -6.82 14.10
N TYR A 403 -2.47 -7.37 14.67
CA TYR A 403 -2.42 -8.12 15.93
C TYR A 403 -1.52 -9.35 15.81
N MET A 404 -1.68 -10.12 14.72
CA MET A 404 -0.85 -11.29 14.44
C MET A 404 0.64 -10.94 14.41
N PHE A 405 1.05 -9.99 13.57
CA PHE A 405 2.47 -9.65 13.44
C PHE A 405 3.07 -9.03 14.69
N THR A 406 2.27 -8.27 15.43
CA THR A 406 2.68 -7.66 16.70
C THR A 406 2.90 -8.73 17.78
N ALA A 407 2.01 -9.73 17.88
CA ALA A 407 2.19 -10.88 18.76
C ALA A 407 3.41 -11.73 18.36
N LEU A 408 3.58 -12.00 17.06
CA LEU A 408 4.67 -12.85 16.54
C LEU A 408 6.06 -12.30 16.85
N GLY A 409 6.23 -10.98 16.94
CA GLY A 409 7.52 -10.34 17.23
C GLY A 409 8.16 -10.81 18.54
N ALA A 410 7.36 -11.03 19.59
CA ALA A 410 7.84 -11.62 20.84
C ALA A 410 7.70 -13.15 20.84
N TRP A 411 6.57 -13.65 20.32
CA TRP A 411 6.16 -15.05 20.46
C TRP A 411 7.12 -16.05 19.81
N LEU A 412 7.66 -15.72 18.62
CA LEU A 412 8.58 -16.60 17.90
C LEU A 412 9.95 -16.75 18.59
N HIS A 413 10.25 -15.88 19.55
CA HIS A 413 11.50 -15.84 20.30
C HIS A 413 11.31 -16.18 21.78
N GLY A 414 10.19 -16.83 22.13
CA GLY A 414 9.91 -17.32 23.48
C GLY A 414 9.29 -16.27 24.42
N GLY A 415 8.93 -15.09 23.90
CA GLY A 415 8.20 -14.07 24.64
C GLY A 415 6.69 -14.34 24.71
N ASP A 416 6.00 -13.57 25.55
CA ASP A 416 4.54 -13.61 25.68
C ASP A 416 3.85 -13.01 24.42
N PRO A 417 2.94 -13.73 23.73
CA PRO A 417 2.21 -13.22 22.57
C PRO A 417 1.22 -12.09 22.87
N LEU A 418 0.75 -11.92 24.11
CA LEU A 418 -0.24 -10.90 24.47
C LEU A 418 0.39 -9.62 25.02
N ALA A 419 1.62 -9.69 25.57
CA ALA A 419 2.32 -8.50 26.06
C ALA A 419 2.53 -7.40 24.98
N PRO A 420 2.78 -7.73 23.69
CA PRO A 420 2.81 -6.74 22.61
C PRO A 420 1.45 -6.12 22.26
N LEU A 421 0.33 -6.69 22.69
CA LEU A 421 -1.02 -6.21 22.34
C LEU A 421 -1.60 -5.23 23.37
N THR A 422 -1.00 -5.12 24.55
CA THR A 422 -1.35 -4.13 25.58
C THR A 422 -0.45 -2.90 25.44
N PHE A 423 -0.94 -1.71 25.79
CA PHE A 423 -0.11 -0.50 25.69
C PHE A 423 -0.41 0.58 26.73
N GLU A 424 -1.59 0.63 27.34
CA GLU A 424 -1.97 1.73 28.24
C GLU A 424 -1.00 1.88 29.43
N ALA A 425 -0.74 0.80 30.17
CA ALA A 425 0.16 0.84 31.34
C ALA A 425 1.61 1.19 30.95
N ALA A 426 2.10 0.63 29.85
CA ALA A 426 3.45 0.89 29.35
C ALA A 426 3.61 2.33 28.84
N LEU A 427 2.57 2.87 28.21
CA LEU A 427 2.56 4.25 27.72
C LEU A 427 2.50 5.25 28.88
N GLU A 428 1.73 4.98 29.93
CA GLU A 428 1.66 5.84 31.12
C GLU A 428 3.02 5.90 31.85
N ASP A 429 3.70 4.77 32.02
CA ASP A 429 5.06 4.72 32.54
C ASP A 429 6.04 5.55 31.68
N LEU A 430 5.92 5.47 30.36
CA LEU A 430 6.74 6.26 29.44
C LEU A 430 6.45 7.76 29.51
N LYS A 431 5.18 8.18 29.66
CA LYS A 431 4.82 9.60 29.83
C LYS A 431 5.53 10.18 31.06
N GLN A 432 5.57 9.44 32.17
CA GLN A 432 6.25 9.87 33.39
C GLN A 432 7.77 9.96 33.20
N LYS A 433 8.36 8.99 32.49
CA LYS A 433 9.81 8.95 32.20
C LYS A 433 10.26 10.00 31.18
N ALA A 434 9.40 10.35 30.22
CA ALA A 434 9.72 11.29 29.13
C ALA A 434 10.18 12.66 29.64
N GLY A 435 9.57 13.18 30.72
CA GLY A 435 9.97 14.44 31.36
C GLY A 435 11.26 14.37 32.18
N GLN A 436 11.81 13.16 32.38
CA GLN A 436 12.99 12.91 33.23
C GLN A 436 14.25 12.61 32.42
N GLY A 437 14.34 13.07 31.17
CA GLY A 437 15.50 12.85 30.31
C GLY A 437 15.64 11.43 29.78
N HIS A 438 14.53 10.70 29.63
CA HIS A 438 14.52 9.29 29.20
C HIS A 438 15.06 9.11 27.79
N PHE A 439 14.59 9.88 26.81
CA PHE A 439 14.99 9.74 25.42
C PHE A 439 16.46 10.11 25.20
N GLU A 440 16.99 11.05 25.98
CA GLU A 440 18.38 11.47 26.00
C GLU A 440 19.30 10.35 26.49
N ARG A 441 18.87 9.58 27.50
CA ARG A 441 19.57 8.37 27.95
C ARG A 441 19.50 7.26 26.91
N GLU A 442 18.34 7.08 26.27
CA GLU A 442 18.16 6.09 25.21
C GLU A 442 19.01 6.39 23.99
N ILE A 443 19.17 7.66 23.59
CA ILE A 443 20.07 8.05 22.49
C ILE A 443 21.51 7.65 22.81
N ARG A 444 21.98 7.91 24.05
CA ARG A 444 23.31 7.48 24.49
C ARG A 444 23.44 5.96 24.43
N ARG A 445 22.54 5.24 25.13
CA ARG A 445 22.57 3.78 25.25
C ARG A 445 22.47 3.05 23.92
N LEU A 446 21.52 3.44 23.07
CA LEU A 446 21.21 2.72 21.82
C LEU A 446 22.17 3.07 20.68
N PHE A 447 22.70 4.31 20.65
CA PHE A 447 23.48 4.80 19.52
C PHE A 447 24.91 5.22 19.87
N LEU A 448 25.11 6.14 20.81
CA LEU A 448 26.43 6.76 21.03
C LEU A 448 27.40 5.82 21.77
N ASP A 449 26.90 5.12 22.79
CA ASP A 449 27.66 4.16 23.60
C ASP A 449 27.63 2.75 23.00
N ASN A 450 26.89 2.54 21.91
CA ASN A 450 26.77 1.25 21.24
C ASN A 450 27.84 1.09 20.14
N PRO A 451 28.91 0.30 20.40
CA PRO A 451 29.98 0.11 19.42
C PRO A 451 29.59 -0.82 18.27
N HIS A 452 28.46 -1.53 18.35
CA HIS A 452 27.99 -2.40 17.28
C HIS A 452 27.26 -1.57 16.21
N ARG A 453 28.06 -0.76 15.52
CA ARG A 453 27.66 0.20 14.51
C ARG A 453 28.33 -0.11 13.18
N VAL A 454 27.58 0.00 12.09
CA VAL A 454 28.07 -0.11 10.71
C VAL A 454 27.73 1.16 9.94
N THR A 455 28.75 1.82 9.39
CA THR A 455 28.55 2.78 8.29
C THR A 455 28.57 2.02 6.97
N SER A 456 27.44 1.97 6.30
CA SER A 456 27.28 1.36 4.98
C SER A 456 27.39 2.43 3.91
N LYS A 457 28.14 2.17 2.84
CA LYS A 457 28.23 3.01 1.65
C LYS A 457 27.97 2.15 0.40
N ILE A 458 27.20 2.68 -0.55
CA ILE A 458 27.16 2.16 -1.93
C ILE A 458 27.26 3.30 -2.94
N GLU A 459 27.83 3.03 -4.11
CA GLU A 459 27.91 3.97 -5.24
C GLU A 459 27.60 3.26 -6.57
N ALA A 460 27.20 4.01 -7.60
CA ALA A 460 26.89 3.40 -8.88
C ALA A 460 28.17 2.93 -9.58
N ASP A 461 28.11 1.73 -10.13
CA ASP A 461 29.11 1.18 -11.04
C ASP A 461 28.45 0.89 -12.40
N PRO A 462 28.73 1.70 -13.44
CA PRO A 462 28.17 1.52 -14.78
C PRO A 462 28.53 0.20 -15.46
N GLU A 463 29.60 -0.47 -15.03
CA GLU A 463 30.06 -1.73 -15.60
C GLU A 463 29.59 -2.95 -14.81
N GLN A 464 29.11 -2.78 -13.58
CA GLN A 464 28.73 -3.90 -12.70
C GLN A 464 27.71 -4.83 -13.37
N GLY A 465 26.65 -4.27 -13.98
CA GLY A 465 25.63 -5.09 -14.64
C GLY A 465 26.20 -5.95 -15.77
N ALA A 466 27.10 -5.39 -16.58
CA ALA A 466 27.78 -6.11 -17.65
C ALA A 466 28.75 -7.18 -17.10
N ARG A 467 29.50 -6.88 -16.02
CA ARG A 467 30.39 -7.85 -15.37
C ARG A 467 29.63 -9.01 -14.74
N GLU A 468 28.50 -8.75 -14.09
CA GLU A 468 27.65 -9.76 -13.48
C GLU A 468 26.99 -10.66 -14.54
N ALA A 469 26.46 -10.06 -15.62
CA ALA A 469 25.94 -10.80 -16.76
C ALA A 469 27.01 -11.69 -17.40
N LYS A 470 28.24 -11.17 -17.56
CA LYS A 470 29.36 -11.94 -18.11
C LYS A 470 29.77 -13.10 -17.20
N ALA A 471 29.82 -12.88 -15.89
CA ALA A 471 30.12 -13.94 -14.93
C ALA A 471 29.05 -15.05 -14.91
N GLU A 472 27.78 -14.69 -15.10
CA GLU A 472 26.68 -15.66 -15.27
C GLU A 472 26.84 -16.45 -16.57
N GLU A 473 27.10 -15.77 -17.70
CA GLU A 473 27.36 -16.39 -19.00
C GLU A 473 28.54 -17.37 -18.94
N ASP A 474 29.67 -16.97 -18.35
CA ASP A 474 30.86 -17.81 -18.23
C ASP A 474 30.61 -19.06 -17.38
N LYS A 475 29.84 -18.93 -16.28
CA LYS A 475 29.41 -20.09 -15.47
C LYS A 475 28.56 -21.05 -16.30
N LEU A 476 27.57 -20.54 -17.04
CA LEU A 476 26.68 -21.35 -17.86
C LEU A 476 27.42 -22.02 -19.02
N ALA A 477 28.36 -21.31 -19.66
CA ALA A 477 29.23 -21.87 -20.70
C ALA A 477 30.13 -23.00 -20.15
N ALA A 478 30.68 -22.83 -18.95
CA ALA A 478 31.49 -23.86 -18.29
C ALA A 478 30.66 -25.10 -17.90
N VAL A 479 29.40 -24.92 -17.48
CA VAL A 479 28.46 -26.03 -17.26
C VAL A 479 28.17 -26.71 -18.59
N ARG A 480 27.83 -25.95 -19.63
CA ARG A 480 27.50 -26.47 -20.95
C ARG A 480 28.64 -27.28 -21.57
N ALA A 481 29.89 -26.83 -21.42
CA ALA A 481 31.07 -27.53 -21.91
C ALA A 481 31.34 -28.89 -21.22
N ARG A 482 30.72 -29.15 -20.06
CA ARG A 482 30.82 -30.42 -19.33
C ARG A 482 29.66 -31.37 -19.59
N MET A 483 28.64 -30.92 -20.32
CA MET A 483 27.49 -31.76 -20.69
C MET A 483 27.87 -32.64 -21.88
N ASP A 484 27.60 -33.94 -21.76
CA ASP A 484 27.62 -34.84 -22.92
C ASP A 484 26.30 -34.75 -23.70
N ASP A 485 26.24 -35.41 -24.86
CA ASP A 485 25.04 -35.39 -25.72
C ASP A 485 23.78 -35.87 -24.99
N ALA A 486 23.94 -36.80 -24.04
CA ALA A 486 22.83 -37.31 -23.23
C ALA A 486 22.31 -36.25 -22.25
N ALA A 487 23.20 -35.53 -21.57
CA ALA A 487 22.85 -34.44 -20.67
C ALA A 487 22.21 -33.26 -21.43
N ILE A 488 22.75 -32.89 -22.59
CA ILE A 488 22.17 -31.83 -23.45
C ILE A 488 20.72 -32.19 -23.82
N LYS A 489 20.52 -33.40 -24.35
CA LYS A 489 19.20 -33.89 -24.72
C LYS A 489 18.25 -33.94 -23.54
N ALA A 490 18.71 -34.38 -22.36
CA ALA A 490 17.89 -34.41 -21.15
C ALA A 490 17.45 -33.01 -20.72
N THR A 491 18.31 -31.99 -20.83
CA THR A 491 17.95 -30.60 -20.50
C THR A 491 16.97 -30.00 -21.50
N GLU A 492 17.09 -30.31 -22.80
CA GLU A 492 16.09 -29.93 -23.80
C GLU A 492 14.73 -30.57 -23.52
N GLU A 493 14.71 -31.88 -23.26
CA GLU A 493 13.48 -32.61 -22.92
C GLU A 493 12.83 -32.06 -21.65
N ARG A 494 13.63 -31.73 -20.63
CA ARG A 494 13.15 -31.09 -19.39
C ARG A 494 12.59 -29.69 -19.64
N THR A 495 13.27 -28.88 -20.46
CA THR A 495 12.80 -27.55 -20.88
C THR A 495 11.45 -27.64 -21.59
N ALA A 496 11.34 -28.54 -22.57
CA ALA A 496 10.11 -28.77 -23.31
C ALA A 496 8.99 -29.25 -22.39
N ARG A 497 9.30 -30.14 -21.44
CA ARG A 497 8.35 -30.64 -20.44
C ARG A 497 7.85 -29.52 -19.53
N LEU A 498 8.73 -28.68 -18.98
CA LEU A 498 8.32 -27.55 -18.14
C LEU A 498 7.43 -26.55 -18.90
N ARG A 499 7.78 -26.23 -20.15
CA ARG A 499 6.96 -25.36 -21.01
C ARG A 499 5.58 -25.97 -21.27
N ALA A 500 5.53 -27.25 -21.65
CA ALA A 500 4.27 -27.96 -21.86
C ALA A 500 3.43 -28.03 -20.58
N LEU A 501 4.05 -28.32 -19.44
CA LEU A 501 3.40 -28.28 -18.14
C LEU A 501 2.83 -26.89 -17.86
N GLN A 502 3.55 -25.81 -18.11
CA GLN A 502 3.06 -24.44 -17.87
C GLN A 502 1.83 -24.09 -18.72
N GLU A 503 1.80 -24.54 -19.97
CA GLU A 503 0.70 -24.33 -20.92
C GLU A 503 -0.51 -25.26 -20.70
N GLU A 504 -0.32 -26.39 -20.01
CA GLU A 504 -1.38 -27.34 -19.72
C GLU A 504 -2.48 -26.72 -18.84
N VAL A 505 -3.74 -26.85 -19.27
CA VAL A 505 -4.91 -26.42 -18.49
C VAL A 505 -5.23 -27.50 -17.47
N ASP A 506 -5.38 -27.11 -16.20
CA ASP A 506 -5.80 -28.02 -15.14
C ASP A 506 -7.13 -28.73 -15.50
N ARG A 507 -7.23 -30.02 -15.16
CA ARG A 507 -8.43 -30.80 -15.48
C ARG A 507 -9.63 -30.20 -14.74
N PRO A 508 -10.81 -30.08 -15.39
CA PRO A 508 -12.01 -29.52 -14.75
C PRO A 508 -12.38 -30.22 -13.44
N GLU A 509 -12.15 -31.53 -13.35
CA GLU A 509 -12.39 -32.34 -12.14
C GLU A 509 -11.46 -32.00 -10.97
N ASP A 510 -10.23 -31.54 -11.24
CA ASP A 510 -9.30 -31.08 -10.19
C ASP A 510 -9.60 -29.64 -9.78
N LEU A 511 -9.94 -28.77 -10.75
CA LEU A 511 -10.40 -27.40 -10.47
C LEU A 511 -11.68 -27.40 -9.61
N ALA A 512 -12.59 -28.35 -9.84
CA ALA A 512 -13.83 -28.50 -9.07
C ALA A 512 -13.60 -28.91 -7.60
N LYS A 513 -12.39 -29.38 -7.23
CA LYS A 513 -12.07 -29.67 -5.83
C LYS A 513 -11.82 -28.41 -5.02
N ILE A 514 -11.37 -27.32 -5.65
CA ILE A 514 -11.09 -26.07 -4.96
C ILE A 514 -12.43 -25.50 -4.47
N PRO A 515 -12.57 -25.22 -3.16
CA PRO A 515 -13.81 -24.66 -2.65
C PRO A 515 -13.98 -23.25 -3.18
N THR A 516 -15.12 -23.01 -3.83
CA THR A 516 -15.50 -21.68 -4.34
C THR A 516 -16.79 -21.23 -3.70
N LEU A 517 -16.98 -19.93 -3.61
CA LEU A 517 -18.31 -19.38 -3.34
C LEU A 517 -19.24 -19.67 -4.52
N THR A 518 -20.53 -19.70 -4.21
CA THR A 518 -21.63 -19.68 -5.16
C THR A 518 -22.36 -18.35 -5.03
N LEU A 519 -23.19 -18.01 -6.00
CA LEU A 519 -24.03 -16.80 -5.90
C LEU A 519 -24.98 -16.83 -4.69
N GLY A 520 -25.32 -18.02 -4.19
CA GLY A 520 -26.14 -18.18 -2.99
C GLY A 520 -25.41 -17.85 -1.68
N ASP A 521 -24.07 -17.75 -1.71
CA ASP A 521 -23.24 -17.40 -0.56
C ASP A 521 -22.99 -15.88 -0.45
N LEU A 522 -23.48 -15.11 -1.42
CA LEU A 522 -23.36 -13.65 -1.47
C LEU A 522 -24.59 -13.02 -0.82
N ASP A 523 -24.37 -11.99 0.01
CA ASP A 523 -25.48 -11.21 0.57
C ASP A 523 -26.27 -10.59 -0.59
N ARG A 524 -27.59 -10.74 -0.58
CA ARG A 524 -28.43 -10.12 -1.62
C ARG A 524 -28.66 -8.64 -1.38
N ASP A 525 -28.60 -8.24 -0.13
CA ASP A 525 -28.88 -6.88 0.31
C ASP A 525 -27.59 -6.11 0.53
N ILE A 526 -27.63 -4.80 0.27
CA ILE A 526 -26.54 -3.89 0.57
C ILE A 526 -26.38 -3.71 2.08
N ARG A 527 -25.16 -3.38 2.50
CA ARG A 527 -24.88 -2.87 3.84
C ARG A 527 -25.20 -1.38 3.90
N THR A 528 -25.92 -0.97 4.94
CA THR A 528 -26.22 0.43 5.23
C THR A 528 -25.38 0.94 6.39
N VAL A 529 -25.17 2.25 6.43
CA VAL A 529 -24.47 2.92 7.53
C VAL A 529 -25.51 3.81 8.23
N PRO A 530 -25.74 3.64 9.55
CA PRO A 530 -26.63 4.52 10.29
C PRO A 530 -26.26 5.98 10.04
N THR A 531 -27.19 6.75 9.49
CA THR A 531 -26.97 8.14 9.12
C THR A 531 -28.20 8.92 9.48
N ASP A 532 -28.04 9.85 10.40
CA ASP A 532 -29.08 10.79 10.77
C ASP A 532 -28.70 12.16 10.24
N GLU A 533 -29.65 12.79 9.57
CA GLU A 533 -29.50 14.13 9.03
C GLU A 533 -30.26 15.14 9.89
N SER A 534 -29.60 16.24 10.24
CA SER A 534 -30.19 17.32 11.05
C SER A 534 -29.57 18.68 10.72
N ASP A 535 -30.12 19.76 11.27
CA ASP A 535 -29.54 21.10 11.20
C ASP A 535 -28.62 21.34 12.41
N LEU A 536 -27.47 21.98 12.17
CA LEU A 536 -26.55 22.46 13.18
C LEU A 536 -26.17 23.92 12.89
N ALA A 537 -26.89 24.84 13.54
CA ALA A 537 -26.68 26.29 13.40
C ALA A 537 -26.75 26.77 11.93
N GLY A 538 -27.69 26.23 11.15
CA GLY A 538 -27.89 26.56 9.73
C GLY A 538 -26.97 25.81 8.76
N ALA A 539 -26.14 24.89 9.25
CA ALA A 539 -25.37 23.96 8.41
C ALA A 539 -25.99 22.56 8.46
N ARG A 540 -25.83 21.80 7.37
CA ARG A 540 -26.29 20.41 7.31
C ARG A 540 -25.37 19.53 8.15
N LEU A 541 -25.92 18.83 9.14
CA LEU A 541 -25.20 17.85 9.95
C LEU A 541 -25.62 16.43 9.54
N LEU A 542 -24.62 15.62 9.21
CA LEU A 542 -24.72 14.17 9.07
C LEU A 542 -23.99 13.55 10.25
N HIS A 543 -24.68 12.71 11.04
CA HIS A 543 -24.02 11.97 12.11
C HIS A 543 -24.20 10.46 11.96
N HIS A 544 -23.13 9.74 12.32
CA HIS A 544 -23.03 8.29 12.23
C HIS A 544 -22.68 7.73 13.60
N ASP A 545 -23.62 6.99 14.21
CA ASP A 545 -23.39 6.25 15.45
C ASP A 545 -22.68 4.94 15.13
N LEU A 546 -21.36 4.92 15.31
CA LEU A 546 -20.49 3.79 14.98
C LEU A 546 -19.48 3.55 16.13
N PRO A 547 -19.00 2.31 16.32
CA PRO A 547 -18.07 1.97 17.39
C PRO A 547 -16.67 2.53 17.11
N THR A 548 -16.38 3.75 17.58
CA THR A 548 -15.16 4.50 17.24
C THR A 548 -13.99 4.30 18.20
N LEU A 549 -14.16 3.45 19.22
CA LEU A 549 -13.16 3.24 20.28
C LEU A 549 -12.78 4.55 20.99
N GLY A 550 -13.75 5.45 21.16
CA GLY A 550 -13.53 6.72 21.85
C GLY A 550 -12.81 7.78 21.00
N ILE A 551 -12.96 7.76 19.68
CA ILE A 551 -12.39 8.76 18.77
C ILE A 551 -13.53 9.46 18.01
N LEU A 552 -13.50 10.79 17.96
CA LEU A 552 -14.41 11.55 17.11
C LEU A 552 -13.74 11.84 15.78
N TYR A 553 -14.41 11.51 14.68
CA TYR A 553 -14.00 11.87 13.32
C TYR A 553 -14.92 12.94 12.77
N LEU A 554 -14.34 14.06 12.33
CA LEU A 554 -15.05 15.23 11.85
C LEU A 554 -14.57 15.59 10.45
N ASP A 555 -15.50 15.69 9.50
CA ASP A 555 -15.25 16.31 8.20
C ASP A 555 -16.09 17.58 8.05
N LEU A 556 -15.41 18.70 7.76
CA LEU A 556 -16.05 19.96 7.41
C LEU A 556 -15.97 20.14 5.89
N GLY A 557 -17.09 19.93 5.20
CA GLY A 557 -17.20 20.03 3.76
C GLY A 557 -17.71 21.39 3.31
N PHE A 558 -16.98 22.03 2.41
CA PHE A 558 -17.30 23.33 1.81
C PHE A 558 -17.51 23.17 0.30
N ASP A 559 -18.67 23.59 -0.19
CA ASP A 559 -19.06 23.48 -1.59
C ASP A 559 -18.16 24.37 -2.48
N LEU A 560 -17.40 23.76 -3.39
CA LEU A 560 -16.50 24.46 -4.31
C LEU A 560 -17.25 25.25 -5.39
N LYS A 561 -18.53 24.95 -5.65
CA LYS A 561 -19.31 25.66 -6.68
C LYS A 561 -19.59 27.12 -6.29
N VAL A 562 -19.17 27.59 -5.11
CA VAL A 562 -19.19 29.03 -4.78
C VAL A 562 -18.00 29.81 -5.36
N LEU A 563 -16.96 29.12 -5.85
CA LEU A 563 -15.75 29.72 -6.39
C LEU A 563 -15.83 29.87 -7.91
N SER A 564 -15.25 30.95 -8.44
CA SER A 564 -15.07 31.10 -9.89
C SER A 564 -14.01 30.12 -10.41
N ALA A 565 -14.13 29.73 -11.67
CA ALA A 565 -13.27 28.75 -12.34
C ALA A 565 -11.76 29.04 -12.22
N ASP A 566 -11.38 30.33 -12.28
CA ASP A 566 -9.99 30.79 -12.21
C ASP A 566 -9.32 30.60 -10.84
N LEU A 567 -10.11 30.32 -9.79
CA LEU A 567 -9.61 30.05 -8.45
C LEU A 567 -9.32 28.56 -8.21
N LEU A 568 -9.90 27.65 -9.01
CA LEU A 568 -9.78 26.20 -8.79
C LEU A 568 -8.33 25.70 -8.80
N PRO A 569 -7.43 26.16 -9.70
CA PRO A 569 -6.03 25.71 -9.69
C PRO A 569 -5.26 26.10 -8.43
N TYR A 570 -5.71 27.11 -7.68
CA TYR A 570 -5.06 27.53 -6.43
C TYR A 570 -5.40 26.60 -5.25
N LEU A 571 -6.46 25.79 -5.34
CA LEU A 571 -7.00 25.00 -4.22
C LEU A 571 -6.01 24.04 -3.56
N PRO A 572 -5.16 23.29 -4.29
CA PRO A 572 -4.23 22.37 -3.64
C PRO A 572 -3.21 23.10 -2.77
N LEU A 573 -2.64 24.21 -3.28
CA LEU A 573 -1.71 25.05 -2.50
C LEU A 573 -2.43 25.84 -1.41
N PHE A 574 -3.65 26.32 -1.65
CA PHE A 574 -4.48 26.98 -0.64
C PHE A 574 -4.72 26.05 0.55
N GLY A 575 -5.23 24.84 0.31
CA GLY A 575 -5.45 23.87 1.38
C GLY A 575 -4.18 23.57 2.17
N ARG A 576 -3.05 23.37 1.47
CA ARG A 576 -1.76 23.17 2.11
C ARG A 576 -1.32 24.38 2.95
N ALA A 577 -1.56 25.59 2.46
CA ALA A 577 -1.21 26.83 3.16
C ALA A 577 -1.92 26.96 4.50
N LEU A 578 -3.21 26.60 4.57
CA LEU A 578 -3.99 26.66 5.82
C LEU A 578 -3.29 25.94 6.99
N LEU A 579 -2.62 24.83 6.72
CA LEU A 579 -1.95 24.01 7.74
C LEU A 579 -0.45 24.29 7.86
N GLN A 580 0.16 25.05 6.93
CA GLN A 580 1.63 25.17 6.82
C GLN A 580 2.17 26.60 6.73
N THR A 581 1.34 27.63 6.94
CA THR A 581 1.79 29.05 7.04
C THR A 581 1.82 29.61 8.47
N GLY A 582 1.26 28.88 9.43
CA GLY A 582 0.94 29.41 10.76
C GLY A 582 -0.24 30.37 10.72
N THR A 583 -0.50 31.03 11.84
CA THR A 583 -1.64 31.93 12.08
C THR A 583 -1.15 33.28 12.62
N SER A 584 -2.05 34.19 13.00
CA SER A 584 -1.64 35.41 13.70
C SER A 584 -1.10 35.11 15.11
N LYS A 585 -1.49 33.97 15.69
CA LYS A 585 -1.15 33.55 17.05
C LYS A 585 0.19 32.82 17.13
N GLU A 586 0.55 32.08 16.09
CA GLU A 586 1.68 31.16 16.12
C GLU A 586 2.29 30.93 14.73
N ASP A 587 3.57 30.52 14.67
CA ASP A 587 4.19 30.15 13.41
C ASP A 587 3.77 28.75 12.91
N PHE A 588 4.23 28.34 11.73
CA PHE A 588 3.80 27.06 11.15
C PHE A 588 4.35 25.85 11.92
N VAL A 589 5.50 25.98 12.59
CA VAL A 589 6.10 24.90 13.39
C VAL A 589 5.26 24.71 14.65
N SER A 590 4.95 25.80 15.35
CA SER A 590 4.07 25.79 16.52
C SER A 590 2.67 25.27 16.18
N LEU A 591 2.07 25.71 15.07
CA LEU A 591 0.77 25.18 14.61
C LEU A 591 0.83 23.67 14.36
N THR A 592 1.89 23.20 13.67
CA THR A 592 2.07 21.76 13.39
C THR A 592 2.22 20.96 14.69
N GLN A 593 2.99 21.48 15.66
CA GLN A 593 3.15 20.87 16.98
C GLN A 593 1.83 20.86 17.75
N ARG A 594 1.06 21.96 17.72
CA ARG A 594 -0.25 22.05 18.36
C ARG A 594 -1.21 21.02 17.80
N ILE A 595 -1.30 20.87 16.46
CA ILE A 595 -2.07 19.81 15.80
C ILE A 595 -1.65 18.43 16.31
N GLY A 596 -0.34 18.12 16.28
CA GLY A 596 0.18 16.80 16.66
C GLY A 596 0.06 16.46 18.15
N ARG A 597 0.00 17.47 19.03
CA ARG A 597 -0.12 17.30 20.48
C ARG A 597 -1.56 17.12 20.96
N THR A 598 -2.53 17.65 20.21
CA THR A 598 -3.91 17.79 20.69
C THR A 598 -4.89 16.97 19.88
N THR A 599 -4.51 16.57 18.66
CA THR A 599 -5.38 15.83 17.73
C THR A 599 -4.69 14.55 17.28
N GLY A 600 -5.44 13.67 16.62
CA GLY A 600 -4.87 12.58 15.82
C GLY A 600 -4.47 12.98 14.41
N GLY A 601 -4.50 14.29 14.12
CA GLY A 601 -4.21 14.87 12.82
C GLY A 601 -5.38 15.69 12.28
N ILE A 602 -5.03 16.75 11.56
CA ILE A 602 -5.95 17.54 10.73
C ILE A 602 -5.39 17.53 9.32
N SER A 603 -6.25 17.26 8.34
CA SER A 603 -5.87 17.16 6.94
C SER A 603 -6.90 17.85 6.05
N GLN A 604 -6.47 18.23 4.85
CA GLN A 604 -7.33 18.79 3.83
C GLN A 604 -7.37 17.88 2.62
N HIS A 605 -8.53 17.79 1.97
CA HIS A 605 -8.68 17.06 0.72
C HIS A 605 -9.81 17.64 -0.13
N ARG A 606 -9.96 17.13 -1.34
CA ARG A 606 -11.01 17.53 -2.28
C ARG A 606 -11.67 16.27 -2.83
N SER A 607 -12.99 16.34 -3.01
CA SER A 607 -13.76 15.25 -3.62
C SER A 607 -14.61 15.79 -4.75
N LEU A 608 -14.51 15.11 -5.89
CA LEU A 608 -15.08 15.50 -7.16
C LEU A 608 -15.83 14.30 -7.75
N ALA A 609 -17.08 14.47 -8.13
CA ALA A 609 -17.83 13.49 -8.90
C ALA A 609 -18.92 14.16 -9.73
N THR A 610 -19.29 13.53 -10.84
CA THR A 610 -20.56 13.82 -11.51
C THR A 610 -21.70 13.30 -10.62
N LYS A 611 -22.70 14.13 -10.37
CA LYS A 611 -23.90 13.72 -9.61
C LYS A 611 -24.72 12.73 -10.43
N LEU A 612 -25.33 11.77 -9.76
CA LEU A 612 -26.01 10.67 -10.44
C LEU A 612 -27.33 11.07 -11.11
N ASP A 613 -27.97 12.12 -10.61
CA ASP A 613 -29.21 12.71 -11.15
C ASP A 613 -28.97 13.68 -12.32
N ASP A 614 -27.74 13.73 -12.84
CA ASP A 614 -27.27 14.64 -13.88
C ASP A 614 -27.47 16.14 -13.54
N SER A 615 -27.69 16.48 -12.26
CA SER A 615 -27.87 17.86 -11.80
C SER A 615 -26.56 18.68 -11.79
N GLY A 616 -25.44 18.08 -12.18
CA GLY A 616 -24.15 18.74 -12.32
C GLY A 616 -23.02 18.02 -11.59
N THR A 617 -22.12 18.79 -10.99
CA THR A 617 -20.91 18.29 -10.32
C THR A 617 -21.04 18.42 -8.80
N ALA A 618 -20.73 17.35 -8.07
CA ALA A 618 -20.41 17.41 -6.65
C ALA A 618 -18.92 17.75 -6.53
N ALA A 619 -18.60 18.97 -6.06
CA ALA A 619 -17.24 19.43 -5.88
C ALA A 619 -17.09 20.04 -4.49
N TRP A 620 -16.27 19.42 -3.65
CA TRP A 620 -16.17 19.76 -2.23
C TRP A 620 -14.71 19.88 -1.78
N PHE A 621 -14.44 20.89 -0.96
CA PHE A 621 -13.21 20.99 -0.17
C PHE A 621 -13.50 20.55 1.24
N PHE A 622 -12.68 19.65 1.79
CA PHE A 622 -12.84 19.14 3.14
C PHE A 622 -11.67 19.53 4.01
N LEU A 623 -11.97 19.95 5.24
CA LEU A 623 -11.04 19.95 6.35
C LEU A 623 -11.48 18.86 7.34
N SER A 624 -10.67 17.82 7.45
CA SER A 624 -10.97 16.64 8.26
C SER A 624 -10.04 16.58 9.44
N GLY A 625 -10.58 16.22 10.62
CA GLY A 625 -9.77 16.00 11.80
C GLY A 625 -10.36 14.94 12.70
N LYS A 626 -9.49 14.43 13.58
CA LYS A 626 -9.84 13.37 14.51
C LYS A 626 -9.21 13.64 15.87
N SER A 627 -9.94 13.33 16.94
CA SER A 627 -9.44 13.53 18.31
C SER A 627 -10.14 12.62 19.31
N VAL A 628 -9.52 12.45 20.48
CA VAL A 628 -10.22 11.93 21.66
C VAL A 628 -11.21 13.00 22.20
N PRO A 629 -12.26 12.61 22.96
CA PRO A 629 -13.29 13.52 23.45
C PRO A 629 -12.73 14.70 24.25
N ALA A 630 -11.78 14.43 25.15
CA ALA A 630 -11.17 15.46 25.99
C ALA A 630 -10.45 16.57 25.21
N LYS A 631 -10.11 16.33 23.93
CA LYS A 631 -9.40 17.26 23.06
C LYS A 631 -10.24 17.80 21.89
N PHE A 632 -11.51 17.41 21.81
CA PHE A 632 -12.38 17.80 20.69
C PHE A 632 -12.57 19.31 20.58
N GLY A 633 -12.78 20.01 21.71
CA GLY A 633 -12.86 21.47 21.72
C GLY A 633 -11.59 22.16 21.21
N GLU A 634 -10.42 21.68 21.64
CA GLU A 634 -9.12 22.23 21.20
C GLU A 634 -8.88 21.96 19.70
N MET A 635 -9.31 20.81 19.17
CA MET A 635 -9.31 20.52 17.74
C MET A 635 -10.17 21.52 16.96
N LEU A 636 -11.39 21.82 17.44
CA LEU A 636 -12.28 22.80 16.82
C LEU A 636 -11.67 24.21 16.82
N GLU A 637 -10.99 24.61 17.89
CA GLU A 637 -10.24 25.88 17.94
C GLU A 637 -9.14 25.93 16.88
N ILE A 638 -8.37 24.84 16.72
CA ILE A 638 -7.34 24.76 15.68
C ILE A 638 -7.97 24.84 14.29
N MET A 639 -9.06 24.11 14.04
CA MET A 639 -9.78 24.19 12.76
C MET A 639 -10.28 25.62 12.50
N SER A 640 -10.76 26.32 13.52
CA SER A 640 -11.16 27.74 13.40
C SER A 640 -9.97 28.62 13.03
N ASP A 641 -8.84 28.46 13.71
CA ASP A 641 -7.62 29.22 13.44
C ASP A 641 -7.09 28.97 12.01
N VAL A 642 -7.09 27.71 11.57
CA VAL A 642 -6.68 27.28 10.23
C VAL A 642 -7.61 27.85 9.15
N LEU A 643 -8.93 27.80 9.35
CA LEU A 643 -9.90 28.31 8.39
C LEU A 643 -9.90 29.84 8.30
N LEU A 644 -9.83 30.53 9.43
CA LEU A 644 -10.12 31.97 9.51
C LEU A 644 -8.86 32.85 9.64
N ASP A 645 -7.77 32.33 10.22
CA ASP A 645 -6.61 33.12 10.66
C ASP A 645 -5.27 32.66 10.06
N ALA A 646 -5.26 31.65 9.19
CA ALA A 646 -4.04 31.25 8.48
C ALA A 646 -3.36 32.44 7.76
N ARG A 647 -2.04 32.54 7.88
CA ARG A 647 -1.20 33.58 7.28
C ARG A 647 -0.98 33.38 5.78
N LEU A 648 -2.03 33.65 5.00
CA LEU A 648 -2.03 33.59 3.54
C LEU A 648 -1.17 34.69 2.88
N ASP A 649 -0.61 35.60 3.67
CA ASP A 649 0.36 36.65 3.29
C ASP A 649 1.83 36.21 3.41
N ASN A 650 2.09 34.98 3.89
CA ASN A 650 3.45 34.45 4.03
C ASN A 650 4.06 34.04 2.68
N ARG A 651 4.56 35.04 1.93
CA ARG A 651 5.15 34.87 0.59
C ARG A 651 6.22 33.79 0.54
N GLU A 652 7.20 33.84 1.43
CA GLU A 652 8.35 32.92 1.40
C GLU A 652 7.89 31.47 1.55
N ARG A 653 6.98 31.23 2.50
CA ARG A 653 6.48 29.88 2.76
C ARG A 653 5.60 29.36 1.62
N ILE A 654 4.72 30.20 1.05
CA ILE A 654 3.91 29.84 -0.10
C ILE A 654 4.77 29.60 -1.35
N ARG A 655 5.82 30.40 -1.56
CA ARG A 655 6.80 30.20 -2.63
C ARG A 655 7.50 28.85 -2.50
N GLN A 656 7.96 28.51 -1.29
CA GLN A 656 8.55 27.22 -1.00
C GLN A 656 7.58 26.07 -1.29
N MET A 657 6.33 26.17 -0.83
CA MET A 657 5.30 25.15 -1.12
C MET A 657 5.05 24.97 -2.61
N ALA A 658 4.98 26.07 -3.38
CA ALA A 658 4.76 26.02 -4.82
C ALA A 658 5.94 25.37 -5.56
N LEU A 659 7.17 25.62 -5.13
CA LEU A 659 8.36 24.98 -5.67
C LEU A 659 8.40 23.48 -5.35
N GLU A 660 8.10 23.11 -4.11
CA GLU A 660 8.02 21.71 -3.67
C GLU A 660 6.91 20.95 -4.40
N GLU A 661 5.73 21.55 -4.56
CA GLU A 661 4.59 20.95 -5.27
C GLU A 661 4.92 20.76 -6.76
N LYS A 662 5.56 21.75 -7.40
CA LYS A 662 6.02 21.63 -8.79
C LYS A 662 7.04 20.50 -8.94
N ALA A 663 8.06 20.46 -8.08
CA ALA A 663 9.09 19.43 -8.12
C ALA A 663 8.51 18.03 -7.83
N GLY A 664 7.60 17.92 -6.86
CA GLY A 664 6.91 16.68 -6.52
C GLY A 664 5.99 16.21 -7.65
N PHE A 665 5.31 17.12 -8.35
CA PHE A 665 4.55 16.80 -9.55
C PHE A 665 5.47 16.27 -10.66
N GLU A 666 6.60 16.94 -10.91
CA GLU A 666 7.57 16.50 -11.92
C GLU A 666 8.14 15.12 -11.59
N ALA A 667 8.50 14.87 -10.33
CA ALA A 667 9.02 13.58 -9.86
C ALA A 667 7.98 12.44 -9.95
N ARG A 668 6.68 12.73 -9.72
CA ARG A 668 5.63 11.69 -9.79
C ARG A 668 5.19 11.35 -11.20
N MET A 669 5.52 12.15 -12.22
CA MET A 669 5.02 11.95 -13.59
C MET A 669 5.34 10.58 -14.18
N ILE A 670 6.56 10.10 -13.96
CA ILE A 670 6.98 8.77 -14.41
C ILE A 670 6.31 7.69 -13.53
N PRO A 671 6.52 7.60 -12.21
CA PRO A 671 5.99 6.50 -11.42
C PRO A 671 4.45 6.41 -11.38
N ALA A 672 3.72 7.49 -11.69
CA ALA A 672 2.25 7.54 -11.73
C ALA A 672 1.67 7.95 -13.10
N GLY A 673 2.40 7.71 -14.19
CA GLY A 673 2.04 8.21 -15.52
C GLY A 673 0.66 7.79 -16.04
N ASN A 674 0.20 6.58 -15.71
CA ASN A 674 -1.14 6.11 -16.09
C ASN A 674 -2.28 6.93 -15.44
N SER A 675 -2.10 7.38 -14.19
CA SER A 675 -3.09 8.23 -13.49
C SER A 675 -3.15 9.64 -14.09
N ILE A 676 -2.01 10.16 -14.55
CA ILE A 676 -1.95 11.45 -15.28
C ILE A 676 -2.66 11.33 -16.62
N VAL A 677 -2.39 10.25 -17.37
CA VAL A 677 -3.08 9.95 -18.62
C VAL A 677 -4.58 9.81 -18.40
N ASP A 678 -5.03 9.09 -17.37
CA ASP A 678 -6.46 8.93 -17.05
C ASP A 678 -7.14 10.27 -16.75
N THR A 679 -6.48 11.12 -15.96
CA THR A 679 -6.98 12.48 -15.63
C THR A 679 -7.09 13.34 -16.88
N ARG A 680 -6.03 13.37 -17.70
CA ARG A 680 -6.00 14.17 -18.92
C ARG A 680 -6.99 13.68 -19.96
N LEU A 681 -7.11 12.36 -20.12
CA LEU A 681 -8.08 11.72 -20.99
C LEU A 681 -9.51 12.11 -20.61
N LYS A 682 -9.85 12.17 -19.32
CA LYS A 682 -11.20 12.50 -18.87
C LYS A 682 -11.48 14.00 -18.82
N ALA A 683 -10.46 14.85 -18.88
CA ALA A 683 -10.58 16.30 -18.68
C ALA A 683 -11.59 17.01 -19.59
N GLY A 684 -11.79 16.52 -20.82
CA GLY A 684 -12.79 17.06 -21.76
C GLY A 684 -14.15 16.36 -21.73
N LEU A 685 -14.34 15.35 -20.87
CA LEU A 685 -15.55 14.51 -20.88
C LEU A 685 -16.62 14.98 -19.89
N THR A 686 -16.24 15.44 -18.70
CA THR A 686 -17.17 15.97 -17.70
C THR A 686 -16.58 17.15 -16.94
N GLU A 687 -17.44 18.06 -16.45
CA GLU A 687 -17.03 19.20 -15.62
C GLU A 687 -16.21 18.73 -14.39
N ALA A 688 -16.64 17.66 -13.70
CA ALA A 688 -15.90 17.08 -12.58
C ALA A 688 -14.46 16.67 -12.94
N SER A 689 -14.28 16.03 -14.10
CA SER A 689 -12.96 15.60 -14.58
C SER A 689 -12.10 16.78 -15.01
N TRP A 690 -12.72 17.83 -15.56
CA TRP A 690 -12.05 19.08 -15.87
C TRP A 690 -11.50 19.75 -14.60
N VAL A 691 -12.28 19.82 -13.52
CA VAL A 691 -11.78 20.35 -12.23
C VAL A 691 -10.62 19.52 -11.68
N ALA A 692 -10.68 18.19 -11.81
CA ALA A 692 -9.57 17.31 -11.42
C ALA A 692 -8.29 17.63 -12.21
N GLU A 693 -8.39 17.87 -13.51
CA GLU A 693 -7.27 18.29 -14.36
C GLU A 693 -6.71 19.67 -13.95
N GLN A 694 -7.57 20.63 -13.58
CA GLN A 694 -7.14 21.96 -13.12
C GLN A 694 -6.39 21.95 -11.78
N SER A 695 -6.62 20.92 -10.95
CA SER A 695 -6.12 20.86 -9.57
C SER A 695 -5.19 19.67 -9.29
N GLY A 696 -4.91 18.83 -10.29
CA GLY A 696 -4.07 17.65 -10.12
C GLY A 696 -3.48 17.06 -11.40
N GLY A 697 -3.81 17.60 -12.58
CA GLY A 697 -3.37 17.10 -13.88
C GLY A 697 -2.30 17.95 -14.56
N VAL A 698 -2.13 17.79 -15.87
CA VAL A 698 -1.06 18.47 -16.64
C VAL A 698 -1.27 19.98 -16.66
N SER A 699 -2.53 20.42 -16.73
CA SER A 699 -2.91 21.84 -16.65
C SER A 699 -2.51 22.46 -15.31
N TYR A 700 -2.62 21.70 -14.22
CA TYR A 700 -2.15 22.14 -12.91
C TYR A 700 -0.63 22.32 -12.85
N LEU A 701 0.16 21.44 -13.48
CA LEU A 701 1.61 21.62 -13.59
C LEU A 701 1.99 22.89 -14.35
N GLN A 702 1.29 23.18 -15.46
CA GLN A 702 1.48 24.43 -16.20
C GLN A 702 1.16 25.64 -15.32
N PHE A 703 0.03 25.58 -14.60
CA PHE A 703 -0.34 26.59 -13.62
C PHE A 703 0.73 26.79 -12.54
N LEU A 704 1.30 25.72 -11.96
CA LEU A 704 2.37 25.81 -10.95
C LEU A 704 3.61 26.52 -11.48
N ARG A 705 4.02 26.23 -12.73
CA ARG A 705 5.17 26.88 -13.37
C ARG A 705 4.96 28.38 -13.51
N ASP A 706 3.75 28.80 -13.87
CA ASP A 706 3.41 30.22 -13.98
C ASP A 706 3.19 30.88 -12.62
N LEU A 707 2.61 30.15 -11.66
CA LEU A 707 2.40 30.62 -10.30
C LEU A 707 3.72 30.92 -9.60
N VAL A 708 4.73 30.04 -9.73
CA VAL A 708 6.07 30.28 -9.16
C VAL A 708 6.65 31.60 -9.68
N LYS A 709 6.54 31.87 -10.98
CA LYS A 709 6.98 33.15 -11.56
C LYS A 709 6.15 34.32 -11.01
N ARG A 710 4.83 34.16 -10.93
CA ARG A 710 3.91 35.20 -10.46
C ARG A 710 4.13 35.55 -8.99
N ILE A 711 4.48 34.58 -8.14
CA ILE A 711 4.85 34.84 -6.73
C ILE A 711 6.08 35.76 -6.63
N ASP A 712 7.00 35.67 -7.59
CA ASP A 712 8.21 36.50 -7.64
C ASP A 712 7.97 37.88 -8.25
N THR A 713 7.05 37.99 -9.22
CA THR A 713 6.82 39.23 -9.95
C THR A 713 5.61 40.03 -9.49
N ASP A 714 4.58 39.39 -8.94
CA ASP A 714 3.27 39.96 -8.61
C ASP A 714 2.62 39.22 -7.43
N TRP A 715 3.27 39.28 -6.26
CA TRP A 715 2.81 38.62 -5.04
C TRP A 715 1.42 39.10 -4.59
N SER A 716 1.14 40.40 -4.67
CA SER A 716 -0.12 40.99 -4.20
C SER A 716 -1.33 40.40 -4.92
N SER A 717 -1.21 40.12 -6.21
CA SER A 717 -2.23 39.41 -6.99
C SER A 717 -2.44 37.98 -6.50
N VAL A 718 -1.36 37.24 -6.23
CA VAL A 718 -1.45 35.86 -5.68
C VAL A 718 -2.12 35.86 -4.30
N GLU A 719 -1.66 36.71 -3.39
CA GLU A 719 -2.24 36.84 -2.05
C GLU A 719 -3.73 37.19 -2.12
N ALA A 720 -4.12 38.11 -3.00
CA ALA A 720 -5.51 38.49 -3.20
C ALA A 720 -6.38 37.29 -3.60
N ARG A 721 -5.87 36.37 -4.45
CA ARG A 721 -6.59 35.14 -4.82
C ARG A 721 -6.77 34.19 -3.65
N PHE A 722 -5.74 33.97 -2.83
CA PHE A 722 -5.86 33.13 -1.62
C PHE A 722 -6.87 33.72 -0.62
N ARG A 723 -6.84 35.04 -0.40
CA ARG A 723 -7.83 35.73 0.46
C ARG A 723 -9.24 35.65 -0.13
N GLN A 724 -9.39 35.78 -1.44
CA GLN A 724 -10.66 35.62 -2.14
C GLN A 724 -11.23 34.21 -1.92
N ILE A 725 -10.42 33.16 -2.08
CA ILE A 725 -10.84 31.78 -1.81
C ILE A 725 -11.33 31.64 -0.38
N ARG A 726 -10.54 32.05 0.63
CA ARG A 726 -10.95 31.98 2.05
C ARG A 726 -12.28 32.68 2.31
N ASN A 727 -12.43 33.91 1.79
CA ASN A 727 -13.60 34.74 2.05
C ASN A 727 -14.88 34.20 1.39
N THR A 728 -14.75 33.48 0.27
CA THR A 728 -15.91 32.94 -0.45
C THR A 728 -16.24 31.52 -0.02
N LEU A 729 -15.23 30.67 0.18
CA LEU A 729 -15.40 29.23 0.43
C LEU A 729 -15.86 28.93 1.86
N PHE A 730 -15.27 29.57 2.88
CA PHE A 730 -15.56 29.25 4.28
C PHE A 730 -16.79 30.03 4.77
N ASN A 731 -17.94 29.43 4.48
CA ASN A 731 -19.25 29.98 4.75
C ASN A 731 -20.20 28.85 5.19
N ARG A 732 -20.87 29.02 6.33
CA ARG A 732 -21.73 27.96 6.88
C ARG A 732 -23.00 27.70 6.05
N SER A 733 -23.45 28.65 5.22
CA SER A 733 -24.69 28.54 4.44
C SER A 733 -24.71 27.41 3.40
N ARG A 734 -23.54 26.91 2.97
CA ARG A 734 -23.41 25.77 2.03
C ARG A 734 -22.39 24.74 2.52
N MET A 735 -22.25 24.63 3.84
CA MET A 735 -21.35 23.69 4.49
C MET A 735 -22.10 22.39 4.84
N VAL A 736 -21.40 21.27 4.77
CA VAL A 736 -21.80 20.00 5.38
C VAL A 736 -20.85 19.67 6.53
N VAL A 737 -21.41 19.19 7.63
CA VAL A 737 -20.67 18.72 8.80
C VAL A 737 -20.92 17.24 8.91
N ASN A 738 -19.87 16.44 8.86
CA ASN A 738 -19.92 14.99 9.01
C ASN A 738 -19.29 14.59 10.32
N LEU A 739 -20.03 13.93 11.20
CA LEU A 739 -19.54 13.48 12.50
C LEU A 739 -19.73 11.98 12.65
N THR A 740 -18.64 11.25 12.80
CA THR A 740 -18.67 9.82 13.15
C THR A 740 -18.12 9.64 14.55
N ALA A 741 -18.94 9.11 15.45
CA ALA A 741 -18.58 8.86 16.85
C ALA A 741 -19.53 7.84 17.49
N ASP A 742 -19.07 7.22 18.57
CA ASP A 742 -19.93 6.41 19.46
C ASP A 742 -21.11 7.25 19.98
N GLY A 743 -22.31 6.66 20.04
CA GLY A 743 -23.53 7.33 20.51
C GLY A 743 -23.41 8.01 21.88
N SER A 744 -22.57 7.47 22.76
CA SER A 744 -22.28 8.04 24.09
C SER A 744 -21.53 9.38 24.04
N LEU A 745 -20.83 9.68 22.94
CA LEU A 745 -20.03 10.89 22.75
C LEU A 745 -20.78 11.98 21.97
N LEU A 746 -21.86 11.62 21.25
CA LEU A 746 -22.52 12.50 20.29
C LEU A 746 -23.10 13.77 20.92
N ALA A 747 -23.70 13.68 22.11
CA ALA A 747 -24.37 14.82 22.73
C ALA A 747 -23.39 15.96 23.05
N ASP A 748 -22.27 15.62 23.70
CA ASP A 748 -21.22 16.58 24.05
C ASP A 748 -20.53 17.13 22.81
N ALA A 749 -20.22 16.26 21.85
CA ALA A 749 -19.63 16.65 20.57
C ALA A 749 -20.50 17.66 19.81
N LYS A 750 -21.81 17.39 19.70
CA LYS A 750 -22.75 18.29 19.01
C LYS A 750 -22.83 19.66 19.67
N SER A 751 -22.75 19.73 21.01
CA SER A 751 -22.76 21.00 21.73
C SER A 751 -21.55 21.89 21.38
N SER A 752 -20.33 21.32 21.47
CA SER A 752 -19.10 22.03 21.09
C SER A 752 -19.10 22.40 19.60
N LEU A 753 -19.56 21.49 18.74
CA LEU A 753 -19.61 21.69 17.30
C LEU A 753 -20.62 22.79 16.92
N GLY A 754 -21.78 22.83 17.56
CA GLY A 754 -22.78 23.89 17.34
C GLY A 754 -22.21 25.28 17.66
N SER A 755 -21.40 25.40 18.72
CA SER A 755 -20.72 26.65 19.08
C SER A 755 -19.66 27.03 18.04
N PHE A 756 -18.86 26.07 17.57
CA PHE A 756 -17.88 26.27 16.51
C PHE A 756 -18.53 26.72 15.18
N VAL A 757 -19.55 26.00 14.70
CA VAL A 757 -20.27 26.33 13.46
C VAL A 757 -20.95 27.71 13.55
N SER A 758 -21.44 28.05 14.74
CA SER A 758 -22.01 29.38 14.99
C SER A 758 -20.99 30.52 14.86
N GLY A 759 -19.70 30.24 15.05
CA GLY A 759 -18.60 31.19 14.87
C GLY A 759 -18.13 31.37 13.42
N LEU A 760 -18.51 30.47 12.51
CA LEU A 760 -18.15 30.58 11.09
C LEU A 760 -18.97 31.67 10.37
N PRO A 761 -18.41 32.33 9.34
CA PRO A 761 -19.14 33.34 8.57
C PRO A 761 -20.44 32.78 7.99
N GLN A 762 -21.50 33.59 8.04
CA GLN A 762 -22.75 33.34 7.33
C GLN A 762 -22.96 34.44 6.31
N ARG A 763 -22.92 34.07 5.03
CA ARG A 763 -23.11 34.96 3.88
C ARG A 763 -24.01 34.26 2.87
N ASP A 764 -24.69 35.04 2.05
CA ASP A 764 -25.34 34.49 0.87
C ASP A 764 -24.27 34.07 -0.14
N ALA A 765 -24.39 32.85 -0.67
CA ALA A 765 -23.48 32.31 -1.67
C ALA A 765 -24.27 31.83 -2.88
N THR A 766 -23.90 32.34 -4.04
CA THR A 766 -24.47 31.92 -5.32
C THR A 766 -23.59 30.86 -5.94
N GLU A 767 -24.25 29.86 -6.54
CA GLU A 767 -23.57 28.85 -7.33
C GLU A 767 -22.96 29.48 -8.59
N GLN A 768 -21.72 29.13 -8.88
CA GLN A 768 -20.95 29.58 -10.02
C GLN A 768 -21.07 28.55 -11.14
N ASP A 769 -21.37 29.04 -12.33
CA ASP A 769 -21.20 28.29 -13.57
C ASP A 769 -19.74 28.43 -14.02
N TRP A 770 -19.04 27.30 -14.14
CA TRP A 770 -17.66 27.29 -14.61
C TRP A 770 -17.54 27.32 -16.14
N GLY A 771 -18.66 27.33 -16.87
CA GLY A 771 -18.67 27.44 -18.32
C GLY A 771 -17.97 26.27 -19.00
N PHE A 772 -18.10 25.06 -18.47
CA PHE A 772 -17.45 23.87 -18.99
C PHE A 772 -17.88 23.59 -20.44
N ALA A 773 -16.97 23.83 -21.38
CA ALA A 773 -17.16 23.63 -22.82
C ALA A 773 -15.89 23.06 -23.50
N VAL A 774 -15.05 22.35 -22.74
CA VAL A 774 -13.79 21.80 -23.24
C VAL A 774 -14.05 20.51 -24.01
N ALA A 775 -13.68 20.49 -25.29
CA ALA A 775 -13.73 19.26 -26.08
C ALA A 775 -12.57 18.31 -25.74
N PRO A 776 -12.80 16.98 -25.69
CA PRO A 776 -11.72 16.00 -25.57
C PRO A 776 -10.74 16.09 -26.73
N LYS A 777 -9.46 15.79 -26.48
CA LYS A 777 -8.39 15.84 -27.48
C LYS A 777 -7.52 14.61 -27.41
N SER A 778 -7.01 14.18 -28.56
CA SER A 778 -5.94 13.19 -28.59
C SER A 778 -4.58 13.88 -28.46
N GLU A 779 -3.77 13.50 -27.47
CA GLU A 779 -2.53 14.17 -27.11
C GLU A 779 -1.37 13.21 -26.82
N GLY A 780 -0.19 13.53 -27.35
CA GLY A 780 1.09 12.91 -27.00
C GLY A 780 1.90 13.85 -26.10
N LEU A 781 1.97 13.51 -24.81
CA LEU A 781 2.67 14.24 -23.77
C LEU A 781 4.11 13.71 -23.65
N VAL A 782 5.08 14.52 -24.09
CA VAL A 782 6.49 14.11 -24.13
C VAL A 782 7.15 14.28 -22.77
N ILE A 783 7.79 13.20 -22.30
CA ILE A 783 8.66 13.13 -21.12
C ILE A 783 9.93 12.32 -21.43
N PRO A 784 11.04 12.50 -20.67
CA PRO A 784 12.24 11.68 -20.81
C PRO A 784 12.03 10.29 -20.19
N ALA A 785 11.30 9.41 -20.88
CA ALA A 785 11.00 8.05 -20.43
C ALA A 785 11.28 7.00 -21.52
N GLN A 786 11.69 5.80 -21.08
CA GLN A 786 11.90 4.62 -21.93
C GLN A 786 10.63 3.76 -22.08
N VAL A 787 9.61 4.04 -21.28
CA VAL A 787 8.30 3.38 -21.29
C VAL A 787 7.20 4.41 -21.49
N ASN A 788 6.05 3.94 -21.96
CA ASN A 788 4.86 4.74 -22.23
C ASN A 788 3.75 4.45 -21.21
N TYR A 789 2.79 5.36 -21.17
CA TYR A 789 1.51 5.22 -20.51
C TYR A 789 0.46 5.56 -21.55
N VAL A 790 -0.29 4.56 -22.01
CA VAL A 790 -1.21 4.69 -23.13
C VAL A 790 -2.63 4.70 -22.60
N GLY A 791 -3.42 5.70 -23.00
CA GLY A 791 -4.82 5.82 -22.64
C GLY A 791 -5.72 6.02 -23.87
N LYS A 792 -6.86 5.34 -23.89
CA LYS A 792 -7.92 5.55 -24.90
C LYS A 792 -9.29 5.48 -24.24
N GLY A 793 -10.17 6.43 -24.50
CA GLY A 793 -11.45 6.49 -23.80
C GLY A 793 -12.46 7.45 -24.41
N ALA A 794 -13.68 7.43 -23.85
CA ALA A 794 -14.80 8.28 -24.24
C ALA A 794 -15.83 8.32 -23.10
N ASN A 795 -16.87 9.16 -23.24
CA ASN A 795 -18.04 9.09 -22.37
C ASN A 795 -19.12 8.19 -23.02
N LEU A 796 -19.34 7.00 -22.47
CA LEU A 796 -20.26 6.02 -23.04
C LEU A 796 -21.73 6.46 -22.93
N LYS A 797 -22.13 7.17 -21.86
CA LYS A 797 -23.49 7.72 -21.74
C LYS A 797 -23.76 8.73 -22.86
N ALA A 798 -22.80 9.62 -23.13
CA ALA A 798 -22.89 10.58 -24.23
C ALA A 798 -22.92 9.91 -25.62
N LEU A 799 -22.37 8.69 -25.73
CA LEU A 799 -22.46 7.86 -26.93
C LEU A 799 -23.76 7.04 -27.03
N GLY A 800 -24.69 7.21 -26.09
CA GLY A 800 -26.01 6.56 -26.10
C GLY A 800 -26.05 5.21 -25.38
N TYR A 801 -25.00 4.83 -24.64
CA TYR A 801 -25.00 3.61 -23.85
C TYR A 801 -25.84 3.77 -22.58
N ASN A 802 -26.83 2.88 -22.41
CA ASN A 802 -27.57 2.79 -21.15
C ASN A 802 -26.74 2.00 -20.13
N ALA A 803 -26.08 2.71 -19.23
CA ALA A 803 -25.14 2.12 -18.28
C ALA A 803 -25.85 1.19 -17.28
N SER A 804 -25.38 -0.05 -17.16
CA SER A 804 -25.76 -0.99 -16.10
C SER A 804 -24.56 -1.31 -15.22
N ALA A 805 -24.80 -1.54 -13.93
CA ALA A 805 -23.78 -2.02 -13.00
C ALA A 805 -23.28 -3.43 -13.32
N ALA A 806 -24.01 -4.23 -14.11
CA ALA A 806 -23.50 -5.49 -14.67
C ALA A 806 -22.21 -5.30 -15.47
N SER A 807 -21.96 -4.10 -16.02
CA SER A 807 -20.71 -3.75 -16.71
C SER A 807 -19.48 -3.92 -15.82
N ALA A 808 -19.60 -3.79 -14.49
CA ALA A 808 -18.49 -4.02 -13.57
C ALA A 808 -17.98 -5.47 -13.65
N VAL A 809 -18.89 -6.43 -13.84
CA VAL A 809 -18.57 -7.86 -14.02
C VAL A 809 -17.82 -8.08 -15.33
N VAL A 810 -18.29 -7.44 -16.41
CA VAL A 810 -17.65 -7.50 -17.72
C VAL A 810 -16.24 -6.90 -17.68
N LEU A 811 -16.07 -5.75 -17.01
CA LEU A 811 -14.78 -5.09 -16.85
C LEU A 811 -13.82 -5.91 -16.00
N ARG A 812 -14.29 -6.54 -14.92
CA ARG A 812 -13.46 -7.43 -14.11
C ARG A 812 -12.92 -8.55 -14.98
N PHE A 813 -13.78 -9.23 -15.74
CA PHE A 813 -13.36 -10.26 -16.69
C PHE A 813 -12.36 -9.72 -17.72
N LEU A 814 -12.65 -8.58 -18.36
CA LEU A 814 -11.79 -7.98 -19.38
C LEU A 814 -10.39 -7.64 -18.84
N ASN A 815 -10.33 -7.14 -17.61
CA ASN A 815 -9.09 -6.75 -16.93
C ASN A 815 -8.26 -7.96 -16.49
N THR A 816 -8.89 -9.03 -15.99
CA THR A 816 -8.20 -10.22 -15.47
C THR A 816 -7.88 -11.26 -16.54
N THR A 817 -8.41 -11.11 -17.75
CA THR A 817 -8.15 -12.01 -18.88
C THR A 817 -7.49 -11.27 -20.03
N TYR A 818 -8.27 -10.75 -20.98
CA TYR A 818 -7.78 -10.20 -22.25
C TYR A 818 -6.74 -9.10 -22.09
N LEU A 819 -6.96 -8.09 -21.24
CA LEU A 819 -6.00 -6.99 -21.06
C LEU A 819 -4.75 -7.44 -20.31
N TRP A 820 -4.90 -8.31 -19.30
CA TRP A 820 -3.77 -8.92 -18.61
C TRP A 820 -2.89 -9.70 -19.59
N ASP A 821 -3.49 -10.57 -20.40
CA ASP A 821 -2.75 -11.41 -21.33
C ASP A 821 -2.12 -10.59 -22.47
N LYS A 822 -2.88 -9.68 -23.09
CA LYS A 822 -2.42 -8.97 -24.29
C LYS A 822 -1.51 -7.79 -23.99
N VAL A 823 -1.78 -7.01 -22.94
CA VAL A 823 -0.99 -5.82 -22.62
C VAL A 823 0.20 -6.18 -21.73
N ARG A 824 0.00 -7.02 -20.70
CA ARG A 824 1.05 -7.38 -19.74
C ARG A 824 1.85 -8.60 -20.18
N VAL A 825 1.23 -9.77 -20.33
CA VAL A 825 1.96 -11.02 -20.58
C VAL A 825 2.63 -11.01 -21.95
N GLN A 826 1.88 -10.71 -23.01
CA GLN A 826 2.38 -10.70 -24.40
C GLN A 826 3.02 -9.36 -24.78
N GLY A 827 2.47 -8.26 -24.27
CA GLY A 827 2.94 -6.91 -24.58
C GLY A 827 4.17 -6.46 -23.78
N GLY A 828 4.44 -7.09 -22.64
CA GLY A 828 5.58 -6.74 -21.77
C GLY A 828 5.37 -5.47 -20.95
N ALA A 829 4.16 -4.91 -20.91
CA ALA A 829 3.84 -3.82 -19.98
C ALA A 829 3.75 -4.34 -18.54
N TYR A 830 3.99 -3.48 -17.55
CA TYR A 830 3.76 -3.86 -16.16
C TYR A 830 2.27 -4.05 -15.84
N GLY A 831 1.38 -3.32 -16.51
CA GLY A 831 -0.06 -3.50 -16.33
C GLY A 831 -0.90 -2.94 -17.47
N GLY A 832 -2.08 -3.52 -17.66
CA GLY A 832 -3.14 -3.04 -18.55
C GLY A 832 -4.48 -3.15 -17.85
N SER A 833 -5.35 -2.15 -18.02
CA SER A 833 -6.65 -2.11 -17.35
C SER A 833 -7.68 -1.29 -18.13
N SER A 834 -8.93 -1.46 -17.76
CA SER A 834 -10.07 -0.66 -18.19
C SER A 834 -10.88 -0.22 -16.97
N ARG A 835 -11.51 0.95 -17.07
CA ARG A 835 -12.32 1.55 -16.00
C ARG A 835 -13.57 2.17 -16.61
N PHE A 836 -14.69 2.05 -15.91
CA PHE A 836 -15.94 2.69 -16.26
C PHE A 836 -16.59 3.28 -15.00
N ASP A 837 -16.84 4.57 -15.02
CA ASP A 837 -17.59 5.26 -13.98
C ASP A 837 -19.06 5.36 -14.38
N LEU A 838 -19.92 4.64 -13.67
CA LEU A 838 -21.38 4.59 -13.94
C LEU A 838 -22.07 5.94 -13.69
N SER A 839 -21.51 6.78 -12.82
CA SER A 839 -22.09 8.09 -12.52
C SER A 839 -21.78 9.05 -13.67
N SER A 840 -20.52 9.21 -14.05
CA SER A 840 -20.14 10.12 -15.13
C SER A 840 -20.37 9.58 -16.55
N GLY A 841 -20.35 8.26 -16.74
CA GLY A 841 -20.30 7.62 -18.05
C GLY A 841 -18.89 7.54 -18.65
N ASN A 842 -17.85 8.02 -17.95
CA ASN A 842 -16.48 8.02 -18.46
C ASN A 842 -15.90 6.60 -18.48
N PHE A 843 -15.40 6.19 -19.65
CA PHE A 843 -14.68 4.94 -19.86
C PHE A 843 -13.24 5.22 -20.29
N ALA A 844 -12.29 4.46 -19.76
CA ALA A 844 -10.88 4.53 -20.15
C ALA A 844 -10.22 3.15 -20.18
N PHE A 845 -9.47 2.87 -21.25
CA PHE A 845 -8.38 1.90 -21.27
C PHE A 845 -7.08 2.58 -20.87
N LEU A 846 -6.23 1.88 -20.11
CA LEU A 846 -4.97 2.40 -19.58
C LEU A 846 -3.88 1.31 -19.57
N SER A 847 -2.64 1.67 -19.90
CA SER A 847 -1.44 0.85 -19.65
C SER A 847 -0.46 1.54 -18.70
N TYR A 848 0.39 0.74 -18.04
CA TYR A 848 1.36 1.21 -17.07
C TYR A 848 2.75 0.62 -17.36
N ARG A 849 3.74 1.51 -17.51
CA ARG A 849 5.13 1.16 -17.87
C ARG A 849 5.17 0.25 -19.09
N ASP A 850 4.55 0.71 -20.16
CA ASP A 850 4.32 -0.06 -21.38
C ASP A 850 5.45 0.20 -22.40
N PRO A 851 6.19 -0.81 -22.86
CA PRO A 851 7.21 -0.61 -23.89
C PRO A 851 6.61 -0.29 -25.26
N ASN A 852 5.30 -0.45 -25.44
CA ASN A 852 4.60 -0.22 -26.71
C ASN A 852 3.73 1.04 -26.67
N LEU A 853 3.19 1.39 -27.84
CA LEU A 853 2.19 2.44 -28.02
C LEU A 853 1.08 1.98 -28.97
N LEU A 854 1.35 1.89 -30.28
CA LEU A 854 0.32 1.53 -31.27
C LEU A 854 -0.22 0.11 -31.08
N LYS A 855 0.64 -0.85 -30.73
CA LYS A 855 0.21 -2.22 -30.43
C LYS A 855 -0.78 -2.27 -29.28
N THR A 856 -0.58 -1.43 -28.26
CA THR A 856 -1.49 -1.34 -27.11
C THR A 856 -2.83 -0.74 -27.53
N LEU A 857 -2.84 0.28 -28.38
CA LEU A 857 -4.08 0.81 -28.97
C LEU A 857 -4.82 -0.25 -29.80
N ASP A 858 -4.10 -1.08 -30.54
CA ASP A 858 -4.71 -2.19 -31.30
C ASP A 858 -5.33 -3.25 -30.39
N VAL A 859 -4.69 -3.51 -29.24
CA VAL A 859 -5.28 -4.37 -28.20
C VAL A 859 -6.58 -3.76 -27.67
N TYR A 860 -6.62 -2.46 -27.38
CA TYR A 860 -7.85 -1.78 -26.94
C TYR A 860 -8.95 -1.86 -27.99
N ASP A 861 -8.62 -1.65 -29.26
CA ASP A 861 -9.58 -1.73 -30.37
C ASP A 861 -10.09 -3.18 -30.60
N GLY A 862 -9.30 -4.18 -30.20
CA GLY A 862 -9.69 -5.59 -30.20
C GLY A 862 -10.56 -6.03 -29.02
N ALA A 863 -10.73 -5.21 -27.98
CA ALA A 863 -11.44 -5.60 -26.76
C ALA A 863 -12.92 -5.97 -27.01
N ALA A 864 -13.62 -5.24 -27.89
CA ALA A 864 -15.00 -5.56 -28.25
C ALA A 864 -15.14 -6.95 -28.86
N LYS A 865 -14.17 -7.36 -29.70
CA LYS A 865 -14.14 -8.70 -30.30
C LYS A 865 -13.92 -9.77 -29.24
N ALA A 866 -13.06 -9.51 -28.26
CA ALA A 866 -12.82 -10.44 -27.16
C ALA A 866 -14.09 -10.64 -26.32
N LEU A 867 -14.81 -9.58 -25.97
CA LEU A 867 -16.07 -9.68 -25.21
C LEU A 867 -17.18 -10.41 -25.98
N ARG A 868 -17.24 -10.27 -27.31
CA ARG A 868 -18.20 -11.02 -28.16
C ARG A 868 -18.00 -12.52 -28.18
N ALA A 869 -16.82 -13.02 -27.77
CA ALA A 869 -16.60 -14.45 -27.61
C ALA A 869 -17.44 -15.05 -26.45
N GLY A 870 -17.98 -14.19 -25.57
CA GLY A 870 -18.77 -14.60 -24.42
C GLY A 870 -17.93 -15.09 -23.24
N ILE A 871 -18.62 -15.45 -22.17
CA ILE A 871 -18.05 -15.95 -20.92
C ILE A 871 -18.70 -17.27 -20.52
N GLY A 872 -17.90 -18.20 -20.00
CA GLY A 872 -18.39 -19.45 -19.41
C GLY A 872 -19.07 -19.21 -18.06
N GLU A 873 -20.00 -20.09 -17.67
CA GLU A 873 -20.79 -19.95 -16.44
C GLU A 873 -19.92 -19.83 -15.17
N SER A 874 -18.83 -20.60 -15.09
CA SER A 874 -17.90 -20.55 -13.97
C SER A 874 -17.15 -19.21 -13.88
N ASP A 875 -16.66 -18.69 -15.00
CA ASP A 875 -15.96 -17.41 -15.04
C ASP A 875 -16.89 -16.22 -14.79
N LEU A 876 -18.14 -16.32 -15.25
CA LEU A 876 -19.19 -15.35 -14.93
C LEU A 876 -19.44 -15.30 -13.43
N THR A 877 -19.65 -16.46 -12.81
CA THR A 877 -19.87 -16.58 -11.37
C THR A 877 -18.69 -16.01 -10.57
N ARG A 878 -17.45 -16.36 -10.95
CA ARG A 878 -16.22 -15.82 -10.33
C ARG A 878 -16.10 -14.30 -10.49
N SER A 879 -16.43 -13.77 -11.66
CA SER A 879 -16.42 -12.33 -11.92
C SER A 879 -17.46 -11.60 -11.07
N ILE A 880 -18.67 -12.17 -10.90
CA ILE A 880 -19.72 -11.62 -10.02
C ILE A 880 -19.22 -11.62 -8.56
N ILE A 881 -18.75 -12.76 -8.06
CA ILE A 881 -18.21 -12.90 -6.69
C ILE A 881 -17.15 -11.85 -6.43
N GLY A 882 -16.21 -11.69 -7.38
CA GLY A 882 -15.15 -10.72 -7.24
C GLY A 882 -15.62 -9.27 -7.20
N VAL A 883 -16.57 -8.88 -8.07
CA VAL A 883 -17.16 -7.52 -8.03
C VAL A 883 -17.91 -7.28 -6.72
N ILE A 884 -18.65 -8.27 -6.22
CA ILE A 884 -19.32 -8.18 -4.92
C ILE A 884 -18.30 -8.10 -3.78
N GLY A 885 -17.19 -8.86 -3.87
CA GLY A 885 -16.05 -8.76 -2.96
C GLY A 885 -15.44 -7.36 -2.89
N ASP A 886 -15.25 -6.71 -4.05
CA ASP A 886 -14.76 -5.33 -4.10
C ASP A 886 -15.78 -4.34 -3.49
N ALA A 887 -17.08 -4.56 -3.74
CA ALA A 887 -18.16 -3.70 -3.26
C ALA A 887 -18.43 -3.83 -1.74
N ASP A 888 -18.23 -5.02 -1.18
CA ASP A 888 -18.46 -5.34 0.23
C ASP A 888 -17.19 -5.31 1.07
N ARG A 889 -16.07 -4.84 0.50
CA ARG A 889 -14.79 -4.73 1.21
C ARG A 889 -14.98 -3.93 2.50
N PRO A 890 -14.60 -4.46 3.67
CA PRO A 890 -14.75 -3.77 4.94
C PRO A 890 -14.04 -2.42 4.95
N GLU A 891 -14.76 -1.39 5.38
CA GLU A 891 -14.26 -0.04 5.59
C GLU A 891 -13.98 0.19 7.10
N PHE A 892 -12.96 0.98 7.41
CA PHE A 892 -12.80 1.51 8.77
C PHE A 892 -13.95 2.44 9.14
N VAL A 893 -14.18 2.65 10.43
CA VAL A 893 -15.35 3.41 10.92
C VAL A 893 -15.40 4.85 10.41
N ASP A 894 -14.25 5.51 10.30
CA ASP A 894 -14.10 6.84 9.70
C ASP A 894 -14.48 6.82 8.22
N ALA A 895 -13.98 5.84 7.47
CA ALA A 895 -14.30 5.64 6.07
C ALA A 895 -15.79 5.30 5.85
N LYS A 896 -16.43 4.51 6.74
CA LYS A 896 -17.87 4.21 6.67
C LYS A 896 -18.71 5.49 6.72
N GLY A 897 -18.43 6.37 7.69
CA GLY A 897 -19.12 7.67 7.80
C GLY A 897 -18.85 8.59 6.60
N TYR A 898 -17.59 8.70 6.17
CA TYR A 898 -17.23 9.49 5.00
C TYR A 898 -17.92 8.99 3.71
N SER A 899 -17.91 7.68 3.46
CA SER A 899 -18.57 7.04 2.32
C SER A 899 -20.09 7.25 2.34
N ALA A 900 -20.72 7.21 3.51
CA ALA A 900 -22.14 7.50 3.68
C ALA A 900 -22.47 8.96 3.33
N MET A 901 -21.71 9.93 3.85
CA MET A 901 -21.81 11.34 3.44
C MET A 901 -21.61 11.48 1.93
N TRP A 902 -20.57 10.89 1.36
CA TRP A 902 -20.26 11.06 -0.06
C TRP A 902 -21.36 10.52 -0.98
N ARG A 903 -22.01 9.41 -0.60
CA ARG A 903 -23.19 8.89 -1.30
C ARG A 903 -24.33 9.91 -1.30
N ILE A 904 -24.59 10.56 -0.16
CA ILE A 904 -25.58 11.63 -0.06
C ILE A 904 -25.22 12.82 -0.95
N LEU A 905 -23.97 13.29 -0.93
CA LEU A 905 -23.51 14.45 -1.71
C LEU A 905 -23.51 14.22 -3.23
N THR A 906 -23.48 12.95 -3.66
CA THR A 906 -23.49 12.54 -5.08
C THR A 906 -24.86 12.06 -5.57
N GLY A 907 -25.87 11.98 -4.68
CA GLY A 907 -27.20 11.49 -5.02
C GLY A 907 -27.29 9.96 -5.17
N THR A 908 -26.35 9.22 -4.59
CA THR A 908 -26.34 7.75 -4.62
C THR A 908 -27.18 7.20 -3.46
N THR A 909 -28.48 6.97 -3.68
CA THR A 909 -29.38 6.42 -2.65
C THR A 909 -29.17 4.93 -2.41
N ASP A 910 -29.67 4.44 -1.27
CA ASP A 910 -29.65 3.00 -0.97
C ASP A 910 -30.47 2.18 -1.98
N ASP A 911 -31.60 2.69 -2.48
CA ASP A 911 -32.37 2.03 -3.55
C ASP A 911 -31.54 1.84 -4.83
N ILE A 912 -30.77 2.87 -5.21
CA ILE A 912 -29.88 2.80 -6.37
C ILE A 912 -28.74 1.80 -6.12
N ARG A 913 -28.16 1.80 -4.92
CA ARG A 913 -27.11 0.84 -4.55
C ARG A 913 -27.65 -0.60 -4.61
N GLN A 914 -28.86 -0.82 -4.12
CA GLN A 914 -29.53 -2.12 -4.17
C GLN A 914 -29.85 -2.53 -5.60
N GLN A 915 -30.35 -1.61 -6.43
CA GLN A 915 -30.57 -1.85 -7.85
C GLN A 915 -29.25 -2.27 -8.53
N ARG A 916 -28.17 -1.51 -8.34
CA ARG A 916 -26.85 -1.83 -8.90
C ARG A 916 -26.35 -3.19 -8.44
N ARG A 917 -26.56 -3.53 -7.16
CA ARG A 917 -26.23 -4.87 -6.62
C ARG A 917 -27.02 -5.98 -7.32
N ASN A 918 -28.33 -5.78 -7.51
CA ASN A 918 -29.18 -6.73 -8.23
C ASN A 918 -28.73 -6.91 -9.68
N GLU A 919 -28.34 -5.83 -10.36
CA GLU A 919 -27.78 -5.89 -11.71
C GLU A 919 -26.45 -6.66 -11.77
N ILE A 920 -25.55 -6.46 -10.79
CA ILE A 920 -24.29 -7.20 -10.68
C ILE A 920 -24.56 -8.70 -10.46
N LEU A 921 -25.42 -9.04 -9.50
CA LEU A 921 -25.79 -10.42 -9.18
C LEU A 921 -26.54 -11.11 -10.33
N GLY A 922 -27.24 -10.33 -11.15
CA GLY A 922 -27.98 -10.79 -12.33
C GLY A 922 -27.21 -10.73 -13.65
N ALA A 923 -25.91 -10.39 -13.63
CA ALA A 923 -25.11 -10.25 -14.84
C ALA A 923 -25.09 -11.53 -15.69
N SER A 924 -25.10 -11.36 -17.00
CA SER A 924 -25.27 -12.43 -17.98
C SER A 924 -24.41 -12.21 -19.23
N ASN A 925 -24.36 -13.19 -20.13
CA ASN A 925 -23.70 -13.03 -21.43
C ASN A 925 -24.28 -11.87 -22.28
N ALA A 926 -25.53 -11.46 -22.05
CA ALA A 926 -26.13 -10.32 -22.75
C ALA A 926 -25.43 -9.00 -22.37
N ASP A 927 -24.98 -8.85 -21.12
CA ASP A 927 -24.28 -7.65 -20.64
C ASP A 927 -22.89 -7.52 -21.26
N PHE A 928 -22.22 -8.65 -21.52
CA PHE A 928 -20.95 -8.71 -22.24
C PHE A 928 -21.10 -8.21 -23.68
N LEU A 929 -22.16 -8.63 -24.37
CA LEU A 929 -22.48 -8.15 -25.71
C LEU A 929 -22.84 -6.67 -25.71
N ALA A 930 -23.68 -6.22 -24.76
CA ALA A 930 -24.07 -4.83 -24.63
C ALA A 930 -22.86 -3.90 -24.39
N LEU A 931 -21.95 -4.28 -23.49
CA LEU A 931 -20.72 -3.51 -23.29
C LEU A 931 -19.79 -3.61 -24.50
N ALA A 932 -19.70 -4.76 -25.17
CA ALA A 932 -18.90 -4.91 -26.39
C ALA A 932 -19.34 -3.93 -27.49
N GLU A 933 -20.64 -3.76 -27.70
CA GLU A 933 -21.20 -2.78 -28.63
C GLU A 933 -20.86 -1.34 -28.22
N ALA A 934 -20.96 -1.03 -26.92
CA ALA A 934 -20.63 0.30 -26.41
C ALA A 934 -19.14 0.63 -26.56
N ILE A 935 -18.23 -0.29 -26.22
CA ILE A 935 -16.79 -0.05 -26.33
C ILE A 935 -16.28 -0.12 -27.78
N GLU A 936 -16.98 -0.79 -28.70
CA GLU A 936 -16.65 -0.71 -30.12
C GLU A 936 -16.76 0.73 -30.64
N ALA A 937 -17.71 1.51 -30.12
CA ALA A 937 -17.80 2.93 -30.45
C ALA A 937 -16.56 3.73 -29.99
N ILE A 938 -15.82 3.27 -28.96
CA ILE A 938 -14.58 3.90 -28.51
C ILE A 938 -13.47 3.74 -29.57
N ARG A 939 -13.48 2.66 -30.35
CA ARG A 939 -12.51 2.49 -31.45
C ARG A 939 -12.52 3.70 -32.37
N ASP A 940 -13.72 4.14 -32.74
CA ASP A 940 -13.96 5.14 -33.79
C ASP A 940 -14.18 6.56 -33.22
N LYS A 941 -14.75 6.69 -32.02
CA LYS A 941 -15.11 7.98 -31.39
C LYS A 941 -14.29 8.32 -30.14
N GLY A 942 -13.47 7.40 -29.66
CA GLY A 942 -12.60 7.63 -28.52
C GLY A 942 -11.37 8.42 -28.89
N HIS A 943 -10.88 9.23 -27.96
CA HIS A 943 -9.63 9.97 -28.09
C HIS A 943 -8.50 9.28 -27.31
N VAL A 944 -7.27 9.62 -27.66
CA VAL A 944 -6.06 8.95 -27.19
C VAL A 944 -5.16 9.92 -26.46
N VAL A 945 -4.78 9.61 -25.23
CA VAL A 945 -3.74 10.37 -24.51
C VAL A 945 -2.58 9.43 -24.21
N VAL A 946 -1.37 9.85 -24.56
CA VAL A 946 -0.14 9.11 -24.28
C VAL A 946 0.82 9.98 -23.50
N LEU A 947 1.42 9.46 -22.44
CA LEU A 947 2.59 10.04 -21.78
C LEU A 947 3.79 9.12 -22.06
N GLY A 948 4.85 9.63 -22.68
CA GLY A 948 5.97 8.77 -23.07
C GLY A 948 7.12 9.49 -23.77
N GLY A 949 8.07 8.69 -24.27
CA GLY A 949 9.25 9.20 -24.96
C GLY A 949 8.93 9.83 -26.32
N GLU A 950 9.62 10.92 -26.66
CA GLU A 950 9.38 11.69 -27.88
C GLU A 950 9.46 10.83 -29.15
N ALA A 951 10.45 9.94 -29.23
CA ALA A 951 10.64 9.06 -30.38
C ALA A 951 9.46 8.10 -30.59
N ALA A 952 8.91 7.53 -29.51
CA ALA A 952 7.78 6.60 -29.59
C ALA A 952 6.50 7.33 -30.05
N ILE A 953 6.24 8.53 -29.53
CA ILE A 953 5.09 9.37 -29.91
C ILE A 953 5.19 9.82 -31.37
N LYS A 954 6.36 10.29 -31.81
CA LYS A 954 6.59 10.69 -33.21
C LYS A 954 6.43 9.51 -34.17
N ALA A 955 7.05 8.38 -33.86
CA ALA A 955 6.93 7.17 -34.68
C ALA A 955 5.48 6.68 -34.78
N ALA A 956 4.68 6.84 -33.72
CA ALA A 956 3.26 6.51 -33.75
C ALA A 956 2.46 7.43 -34.68
N ASN A 957 2.73 8.75 -34.64
CA ASN A 957 2.11 9.72 -35.55
C ASN A 957 2.56 9.53 -37.01
N ASP A 958 3.81 9.16 -37.25
CA ASP A 958 4.29 8.87 -38.61
C ASP A 958 3.57 7.66 -39.22
N GLN A 959 3.29 6.63 -38.40
CA GLN A 959 2.54 5.44 -38.82
C GLN A 959 1.02 5.68 -38.90
N ARG A 960 0.46 6.55 -38.04
CA ARG A 960 -0.95 6.95 -38.06
C ARG A 960 -1.05 8.49 -38.07
N PRO A 961 -0.95 9.13 -39.25
CA PRO A 961 -0.99 10.59 -39.35
C PRO A 961 -2.24 11.19 -38.73
N GLY A 962 -2.07 12.20 -37.88
CA GLY A 962 -3.17 12.87 -37.19
C GLY A 962 -3.71 12.14 -35.96
N LEU A 963 -3.05 11.08 -35.47
CA LEU A 963 -3.48 10.33 -34.29
C LEU A 963 -3.55 11.20 -33.03
N MET A 964 -2.56 12.07 -32.78
CA MET A 964 -2.52 12.94 -31.61
C MET A 964 -1.69 14.21 -31.81
N GLU A 965 -2.06 15.28 -31.11
CA GLU A 965 -1.27 16.52 -31.00
C GLU A 965 -0.11 16.32 -30.02
N ILE A 966 1.11 16.72 -30.38
CA ILE A 966 2.29 16.52 -29.53
C ILE A 966 2.54 17.79 -28.69
N SER A 967 2.67 17.63 -27.38
CA SER A 967 3.11 18.69 -26.46
C SER A 967 4.22 18.22 -25.54
N LYS A 968 5.17 19.11 -25.23
CA LYS A 968 6.27 18.81 -24.32
C LYS A 968 5.88 19.17 -22.89
N VAL A 969 5.88 18.17 -22.00
CA VAL A 969 5.50 18.35 -20.59
C VAL A 969 6.74 18.43 -19.69
N MET A 970 7.80 17.68 -20.01
CA MET A 970 9.14 17.77 -19.39
C MET A 970 10.23 18.02 -20.41
#